data_AF-A0A7X5AR10-F1
#
_entry.id   AF-A0A7X5AR10-F1
#
_cell.length_a   1.000
_cell.length_b   1.000
_cell.length_c   1.000
_cell.angle_alpha   90.00
_cell.angle_beta   90.00
_cell.angle_gamma   90.00
#
_symmetry.space_group_name_H-M   'P 1'
#
loop_
_entity.id
_entity.type
_entity.pdbx_description
1 polymer ?
#
loop_
_entity_poly.entity_id
_entity_poly.type
_entity_poly.pdbx_seq_one_letter_code
_entity_poly.pdbx_strand_id
1 'polypeptide(L)'
;MTLDTESVNFSDAACEPSAHGQELVVDLEEAQRFLDVVQPSGSLIFLAKPEADSNRGKPYQRRGSLSSLGRRLTRLNREGHAIYWGAQEYEGKARRSENTAAFRNLVADLDAPDTTRLERLPSVLEERRLPLPTFIVESSPGKHQLVWTVPVDWSPLPGTEEYLTKALANLLSDEGADPAVAKLSQPFRLPGFFHQKREPFRSRIVGGTGRPVSPPIVVQRAASKLMFEEEVARVRARMEQGEEADGRWGLNIEAARQYLTYVDPIINGDHESWKTIVGGIQHEVGHLEGGLELMLEWCRGDLAGAWNPAFDEKENRSLWKFFSRASGVSRPTWASVAKAAKEGGANLKALAREHLPEREAEGGGSFTIESISKDQWKLVGGRHASLPDLSVVEQCGAIENGFDAIGGSSCVVWADRGAGKTSKVFAPMVEKGNAVVLLSHLISLCGETARRLGMGLYSNDPSTWGSKLVTTPHTAAISESVKGHIRDSNLILIDEFSSEAEVLFDHRGNIKNPAAMAVLALLKEVVDSGAQVVMADADITPPGGHLMEYLGITRVLRFDSVHRRKKLNLYLSGKDKNGNETRAVGEMARNAKKAYLFHDNRNDVEAWGERGYLAFTSETRGLAEQKLFMSDIPRWIKEQPLLAASPVWQSGLSLEYDVRDVLGFYDGITAPESLMQQAERQREATDDTIHVQLTSMAWRSRSGVGGNLEDWRKTLKDTLPEEGPAYLDLAESGVNESISAWVGGVATKIVADNGWRTCPAVALVVYALEAGYDVEIIEPEDIEADVEHEVSKKSVKQRRVDRVASAGRVESWEEVEELKKLEPTPELSARIARGSAELQLHVTDGDLDEDGNMPEDMAKEVQSGELVKRSKLASWLWVDHENLQGKRHGRMDECVLKRLADITAAKAGLDPFNPTKPGRHVLRSADEAVDMMKAIQEVVGGKTREANRVLSLGGLPALLNDKERKAADNKDLGSWFSGWMGAWGYVSTRVQEKGVKQRRYRWSMKPSYAIFGKRIADDKNGVWGNLGKLPQTDTESPASPVVDGFSEADPRGDSTICSSERSASRKPATDPLARASKGGLPGVKKGRKKTSRDTLADIGSEGSSRREMGEALREIRQDRIGAIPTTPRSEWTAQQRIDSLLVMSGFAQPGGVRFEGLELSANDGEYAKQSAA
;
A
#
# COMPACT_ATOMS: atom_id res chain seq x y z
N MET A 1 -52.99 4.34 34.97
CA MET A 1 -54.08 5.25 34.56
C MET A 1 -54.79 4.60 33.40
N THR A 2 -56.03 4.18 33.63
CA THR A 2 -56.96 3.56 32.67
C THR A 2 -57.36 4.57 31.60
N LEU A 3 -57.28 4.19 30.32
CA LEU A 3 -58.00 4.88 29.27
C LEU A 3 -58.66 3.87 28.33
N ASP A 4 -59.90 4.24 28.03
CA ASP A 4 -61.01 3.48 27.47
C ASP A 4 -60.80 2.95 26.05
N THR A 5 -61.48 1.84 25.81
CA THR A 5 -61.77 1.25 24.51
C THR A 5 -62.95 1.97 23.86
N GLU A 6 -62.74 2.63 22.72
CA GLU A 6 -63.81 2.87 21.75
C GLU A 6 -63.44 2.30 20.38
N SER A 7 -64.31 1.40 19.93
CA SER A 7 -64.33 0.75 18.62
C SER A 7 -64.69 1.74 17.51
N VAL A 8 -63.91 1.77 16.43
CA VAL A 8 -64.31 2.41 15.16
C VAL A 8 -64.30 1.38 14.04
N ASN A 9 -65.46 1.28 13.39
CA ASN A 9 -65.81 0.36 12.31
C ASN A 9 -64.92 0.54 11.07
N PHE A 10 -64.50 -0.60 10.50
CA PHE A 10 -63.98 -0.69 9.14
C PHE A 10 -65.13 -1.02 8.18
N SER A 11 -65.61 -0.03 7.43
CA SER A 11 -66.20 -0.25 6.10
C SER A 11 -66.18 1.05 5.30
N ASP A 12 -65.86 0.92 4.02
CA ASP A 12 -65.98 1.90 2.93
C ASP A 12 -64.75 2.79 2.63
N ALA A 13 -63.75 2.18 1.99
CA ALA A 13 -62.82 2.89 1.11
C ALA A 13 -63.28 2.72 -0.34
N ALA A 14 -64.29 3.50 -0.74
CA ALA A 14 -64.58 3.77 -2.14
C ALA A 14 -63.62 4.85 -2.66
N CYS A 15 -63.12 4.62 -3.87
CA CYS A 15 -62.19 5.48 -4.59
C CYS A 15 -62.79 6.87 -4.85
N GLU A 16 -62.25 7.93 -4.23
CA GLU A 16 -62.55 9.32 -4.58
C GLU A 16 -61.46 9.94 -5.49
N PRO A 17 -61.81 10.88 -6.39
CA PRO A 17 -60.94 11.34 -7.45
C PRO A 17 -60.00 12.49 -7.00
N SER A 18 -58.80 12.47 -7.58
CA SER A 18 -57.70 13.45 -7.55
C SER A 18 -58.04 14.87 -7.07
N ALA A 19 -57.63 15.19 -5.83
CA ALA A 19 -57.60 16.55 -5.31
C ALA A 19 -56.34 17.29 -5.80
N HIS A 20 -56.48 18.09 -6.86
CA HIS A 20 -55.52 19.15 -7.17
C HIS A 20 -55.68 20.29 -6.15
N GLY A 21 -54.72 20.44 -5.23
CA GLY A 21 -54.53 21.68 -4.47
C GLY A 21 -54.35 21.61 -2.96
N GLN A 22 -54.20 20.43 -2.33
CA GLN A 22 -53.81 20.41 -0.91
C GLN A 22 -52.36 20.86 -0.73
N GLU A 23 -52.15 21.88 0.12
CA GLU A 23 -50.81 22.35 0.48
C GLU A 23 -50.07 21.21 1.20
N LEU A 24 -48.92 20.79 0.67
CA LEU A 24 -48.07 19.78 1.30
C LEU A 24 -47.47 20.37 2.59
N VAL A 25 -48.06 20.04 3.74
CA VAL A 25 -47.59 20.47 5.07
C VAL A 25 -46.65 19.42 5.65
N VAL A 26 -45.35 19.75 5.70
CA VAL A 26 -44.31 18.93 6.34
C VAL A 26 -44.48 18.96 7.86
N ASP A 27 -44.10 17.87 8.52
CA ASP A 27 -44.12 17.73 9.98
C ASP A 27 -42.68 17.80 10.53
N LEU A 28 -42.25 19.02 10.87
CA LEU A 28 -40.91 19.23 11.40
C LEU A 28 -40.74 18.70 12.83
N GLU A 29 -41.84 18.54 13.58
CA GLU A 29 -41.78 18.00 14.95
C GLU A 29 -41.55 16.49 14.93
N GLU A 30 -42.19 15.77 14.02
CA GLU A 30 -41.92 14.34 13.80
C GLU A 30 -40.48 14.13 13.32
N ALA A 31 -40.01 14.95 12.37
CA ALA A 31 -38.62 14.91 11.92
C ALA A 31 -37.63 15.19 13.07
N GLN A 32 -37.92 16.18 13.93
CA GLN A 32 -37.06 16.49 15.07
C GLN A 32 -37.04 15.36 16.10
N ARG A 33 -38.21 14.80 16.45
CA ARG A 33 -38.35 13.67 17.37
C ARG A 33 -37.55 12.44 16.92
N PHE A 34 -37.56 12.17 15.62
CA PHE A 34 -36.75 11.11 15.03
C PHE A 34 -35.25 11.39 15.21
N LEU A 35 -34.80 12.60 14.84
CA LEU A 35 -33.39 12.99 14.86
C LEU A 35 -32.78 13.12 16.25
N ASP A 36 -33.57 13.53 17.25
CA ASP A 36 -33.14 13.62 18.65
C ASP A 36 -32.67 12.26 19.20
N VAL A 37 -33.23 11.17 18.68
CA VAL A 37 -32.85 9.81 19.07
C VAL A 37 -31.78 9.23 18.14
N VAL A 38 -31.92 9.33 16.81
CA VAL A 38 -30.98 8.67 15.88
C VAL A 38 -29.62 9.36 15.80
N GLN A 39 -29.53 10.66 16.13
CA GLN A 39 -28.28 11.40 16.15
C GLN A 39 -28.32 12.59 17.13
N PRO A 40 -28.14 12.34 18.45
CA PRO A 40 -28.22 13.37 19.48
C PRO A 40 -27.13 14.45 19.38
N SER A 41 -26.04 14.23 18.63
CA SER A 41 -25.00 15.25 18.38
C SER A 41 -25.47 16.44 17.53
N GLY A 42 -26.64 16.33 16.89
CA GLY A 42 -27.33 17.45 16.23
C GLY A 42 -26.78 17.88 14.87
N SER A 43 -25.72 17.24 14.34
CA SER A 43 -25.10 17.60 13.05
C SER A 43 -25.10 16.42 12.06
N LEU A 44 -26.15 16.34 11.25
CA LEU A 44 -26.38 15.28 10.24
C LEU A 44 -26.06 15.77 8.83
N ILE A 45 -25.81 14.84 7.92
CA ILE A 45 -25.88 15.11 6.48
C ILE A 45 -27.31 14.91 5.99
N PHE A 46 -27.93 15.98 5.48
CA PHE A 46 -29.20 15.92 4.76
C PHE A 46 -28.97 15.89 3.26
N LEU A 47 -29.78 15.10 2.55
CA LEU A 47 -29.81 15.02 1.09
C LEU A 47 -31.23 15.29 0.60
N ALA A 48 -31.41 16.34 -0.20
CA ALA A 48 -32.64 16.58 -0.94
C ALA A 48 -32.42 16.14 -2.39
N LYS A 49 -33.18 15.13 -2.84
CA LYS A 49 -33.10 14.59 -4.19
C LYS A 49 -34.39 14.90 -4.94
N PRO A 50 -34.34 15.52 -6.14
CA PRO A 50 -35.55 15.72 -6.93
C PRO A 50 -36.14 14.36 -7.31
N GLU A 51 -37.42 14.17 -7.02
CA GLU A 51 -38.16 12.93 -7.33
C GLU A 51 -39.36 13.17 -8.24
N ALA A 52 -39.84 14.42 -8.35
CA ALA A 52 -40.85 14.79 -9.33
C ALA A 52 -40.26 14.79 -10.76
N ASP A 53 -40.94 14.14 -11.71
CA ASP A 53 -40.50 14.03 -13.11
C ASP A 53 -40.27 15.40 -13.80
N SER A 54 -40.95 16.44 -13.31
CA SER A 54 -40.82 17.82 -13.78
C SER A 54 -39.54 18.53 -13.30
N ASN A 55 -38.87 18.03 -12.26
CA ASN A 55 -37.74 18.71 -11.64
C ASN A 55 -36.40 18.02 -11.94
N ARG A 56 -35.62 18.58 -12.88
CA ARG A 56 -34.24 18.14 -13.20
C ARG A 56 -33.18 18.82 -12.31
N GLY A 57 -33.55 19.24 -11.10
CA GLY A 57 -32.66 19.89 -10.15
C GLY A 57 -31.42 19.05 -9.83
N LYS A 58 -30.36 19.68 -9.33
CA LYS A 58 -29.24 18.95 -8.76
C LYS A 58 -29.59 18.50 -7.34
N PRO A 59 -29.18 17.29 -6.92
CA PRO A 59 -29.29 16.90 -5.52
C PRO A 59 -28.58 17.93 -4.65
N TYR A 60 -29.25 18.35 -3.58
CA TYR A 60 -28.70 19.26 -2.58
C TYR A 60 -28.27 18.44 -1.37
N GLN A 61 -26.99 18.52 -1.01
CA GLN A 61 -26.45 17.87 0.18
C GLN A 61 -25.83 18.91 1.10
N ARG A 62 -26.15 18.86 2.39
CA ARG A 62 -25.58 19.76 3.38
C ARG A 62 -25.54 19.10 4.75
N ARG A 63 -24.45 19.35 5.46
CA ARG A 63 -24.35 19.03 6.89
C ARG A 63 -24.94 20.16 7.73
N GLY A 64 -25.68 19.83 8.79
CA GLY A 64 -26.23 20.78 9.75
C GLY A 64 -27.27 20.15 10.67
N SER A 65 -27.91 20.98 11.49
CA SER A 65 -29.07 20.60 12.32
C SER A 65 -30.38 20.81 11.58
N LEU A 66 -31.45 20.12 11.99
CA LEU A 66 -32.80 20.40 11.46
C LEU A 66 -33.25 21.82 11.79
N SER A 67 -32.90 22.37 12.96
CA SER A 67 -33.20 23.76 13.32
C SER A 67 -32.57 24.78 12.35
N SER A 68 -31.35 24.52 11.87
CA SER A 68 -30.65 25.40 10.93
C SER A 68 -31.10 25.21 9.47
N LEU A 69 -31.43 23.99 9.07
CA LEU A 69 -31.74 23.65 7.67
C LEU A 69 -33.24 23.48 7.37
N GLY A 70 -34.09 23.37 8.40
CA GLY A 70 -35.49 22.97 8.29
C GLY A 70 -36.31 23.84 7.33
N ARG A 71 -36.15 25.17 7.38
CA ARG A 71 -36.81 26.09 6.43
C ARG A 71 -36.41 25.79 4.98
N ARG A 72 -35.14 25.49 4.74
CA ARG A 72 -34.62 25.20 3.41
C ARG A 72 -35.05 23.81 2.93
N LEU A 73 -35.01 22.80 3.80
CA LEU A 73 -35.48 21.45 3.49
C LEU A 73 -36.97 21.44 3.18
N THR A 74 -37.77 22.18 3.95
CA THR A 74 -39.22 22.38 3.69
C THR A 74 -39.46 22.98 2.31
N ARG A 75 -38.71 24.04 1.97
CA ARG A 75 -38.80 24.66 0.64
C ARG A 75 -38.44 23.67 -0.47
N LEU A 76 -37.32 22.96 -0.35
CA LEU A 76 -36.90 21.95 -1.33
C LEU A 76 -37.93 20.83 -1.47
N ASN A 77 -38.56 20.43 -0.37
CA ASN A 77 -39.61 19.42 -0.39
C ASN A 77 -40.85 19.88 -1.15
N ARG A 78 -41.28 21.13 -0.96
CA ARG A 78 -42.36 21.77 -1.75
C ARG A 78 -41.99 21.93 -3.23
N GLU A 79 -40.71 22.10 -3.53
CA GLU A 79 -40.20 22.12 -4.90
C GLU A 79 -40.10 20.72 -5.54
N GLY A 80 -40.58 19.66 -4.88
CA GLY A 80 -40.59 18.30 -5.45
C GLY A 80 -39.33 17.47 -5.16
N HIS A 81 -38.53 17.85 -4.16
CA HIS A 81 -37.43 17.01 -3.68
C HIS A 81 -37.87 16.11 -2.53
N ALA A 82 -37.54 14.83 -2.57
CA ALA A 82 -37.60 13.98 -1.38
C ALA A 82 -36.40 14.29 -0.47
N ILE A 83 -36.66 14.32 0.85
CA ILE A 83 -35.65 14.62 1.85
C ILE A 83 -35.18 13.32 2.52
N TYR A 84 -33.87 13.18 2.58
CA TYR A 84 -33.17 12.04 3.14
C TYR A 84 -32.18 12.48 4.23
N TRP A 85 -31.85 11.56 5.12
CA TRP A 85 -30.82 11.68 6.13
C TRP A 85 -29.73 10.61 5.90
N GLY A 86 -28.50 10.92 6.30
CA GLY A 86 -27.42 9.93 6.35
C GLY A 86 -27.50 9.12 7.64
N ALA A 87 -27.51 7.79 7.52
CA ALA A 87 -27.72 6.90 8.67
C ALA A 87 -26.59 6.95 9.71
N GLN A 88 -25.37 7.25 9.28
CA GLN A 88 -24.20 7.27 10.14
C GLN A 88 -23.75 8.69 10.47
N GLU A 89 -22.87 8.80 11.46
CA GLU A 89 -22.15 10.05 11.71
C GLU A 89 -20.99 10.14 10.71
N TYR A 90 -20.86 11.25 9.98
CA TYR A 90 -19.81 11.41 8.95
C TYR A 90 -18.90 12.60 9.25
N GLU A 91 -17.62 12.44 8.92
CA GLU A 91 -16.64 13.52 8.86
C GLU A 91 -16.73 14.30 7.54
N GLY A 92 -16.46 15.60 7.60
CA GLY A 92 -16.49 16.48 6.43
C GLY A 92 -17.89 16.71 5.84
N LYS A 93 -17.93 16.93 4.50
CA LYS A 93 -19.14 17.35 3.75
C LYS A 93 -19.76 16.22 2.93
N ALA A 94 -19.08 15.08 2.79
CA ALA A 94 -19.45 14.00 1.88
C ALA A 94 -19.77 12.70 2.65
N ARG A 95 -20.84 12.03 2.23
CA ARG A 95 -21.38 10.81 2.82
C ARG A 95 -20.81 9.59 2.09
N ARG A 96 -19.53 9.30 2.35
CA ARG A 96 -18.78 8.13 1.83
C ARG A 96 -18.54 7.16 2.99
N SER A 97 -18.42 5.85 2.71
CA SER A 97 -18.11 4.86 3.76
C SER A 97 -16.79 5.22 4.47
N GLU A 98 -15.78 5.68 3.73
CA GLU A 98 -14.48 6.19 4.23
C GLU A 98 -14.59 7.40 5.16
N ASN A 99 -15.67 8.18 5.06
CA ASN A 99 -15.89 9.38 5.88
C ASN A 99 -16.80 9.07 7.09
N THR A 100 -17.07 7.80 7.41
CA THR A 100 -17.91 7.46 8.55
C THR A 100 -17.12 7.73 9.83
N ALA A 101 -17.51 8.75 10.60
CA ALA A 101 -16.90 9.12 11.87
C ALA A 101 -17.28 8.14 12.98
N ALA A 102 -18.54 7.71 12.97
CA ALA A 102 -19.06 6.75 13.93
C ALA A 102 -20.27 6.02 13.36
N PHE A 103 -20.37 4.73 13.69
CA PHE A 103 -21.51 3.90 13.36
C PHE A 103 -22.62 4.11 14.40
N ARG A 104 -23.80 4.56 13.96
CA ARG A 104 -24.91 5.00 14.84
C ARG A 104 -26.21 4.25 14.61
N ASN A 105 -26.46 3.81 13.38
CA ASN A 105 -27.75 3.23 13.04
C ASN A 105 -27.59 2.00 12.15
N LEU A 106 -28.23 0.89 12.54
CA LEU A 106 -28.51 -0.23 11.66
C LEU A 106 -29.86 0.03 11.00
N VAL A 107 -29.88 0.06 9.66
CA VAL A 107 -31.11 0.37 8.91
C VAL A 107 -31.39 -0.73 7.89
N ALA A 108 -32.62 -1.25 7.89
CA ALA A 108 -33.14 -2.13 6.86
C ALA A 108 -34.24 -1.42 6.07
N ASP A 109 -34.10 -1.34 4.75
CA ASP A 109 -35.11 -0.77 3.84
C ASP A 109 -35.95 -1.90 3.25
N LEU A 110 -37.20 -2.02 3.71
CA LEU A 110 -38.16 -3.03 3.26
C LEU A 110 -38.94 -2.47 2.07
N ASP A 111 -38.37 -2.67 0.88
CA ASP A 111 -38.79 -1.99 -0.33
C ASP A 111 -39.99 -2.66 -1.03
N ALA A 112 -40.34 -3.89 -0.64
CA ALA A 112 -41.53 -4.56 -1.13
C ALA A 112 -42.79 -4.00 -0.44
N PRO A 113 -43.78 -3.46 -1.18
CA PRO A 113 -45.01 -2.96 -0.58
C PRO A 113 -45.81 -4.12 0.04
N ASP A 114 -46.14 -4.01 1.32
CA ASP A 114 -46.96 -4.97 2.06
C ASP A 114 -47.72 -4.24 3.18
N THR A 115 -49.05 -4.19 3.04
CA THR A 115 -49.96 -3.50 3.96
C THR A 115 -50.20 -4.29 5.25
N THR A 116 -49.91 -5.60 5.27
CA THR A 116 -50.07 -6.47 6.44
C THR A 116 -48.79 -6.54 7.29
N ARG A 117 -47.68 -5.95 6.81
CA ARG A 117 -46.36 -6.06 7.43
C ARG A 117 -46.35 -5.66 8.90
N LEU A 118 -47.01 -4.56 9.27
CA LEU A 118 -46.97 -4.04 10.64
C LEU A 118 -47.56 -5.03 11.66
N GLU A 119 -48.55 -5.83 11.26
CA GLU A 119 -49.19 -6.83 12.13
C GLU A 119 -48.28 -8.03 12.37
N ARG A 120 -47.55 -8.49 11.34
CA ARG A 120 -46.68 -9.67 11.45
C ARG A 120 -45.24 -9.36 11.90
N LEU A 121 -44.77 -8.13 11.68
CA LEU A 121 -43.37 -7.76 11.92
C LEU A 121 -42.89 -8.06 13.34
N PRO A 122 -43.66 -7.84 14.42
CA PRO A 122 -43.24 -8.23 15.77
C PRO A 122 -42.89 -9.72 15.90
N SER A 123 -43.73 -10.60 15.35
CA SER A 123 -43.50 -12.05 15.37
C SER A 123 -42.28 -12.45 14.53
N VAL A 124 -42.09 -11.82 13.36
CA VAL A 124 -40.91 -12.08 12.51
C VAL A 124 -39.62 -11.65 13.21
N LEU A 125 -39.61 -10.47 13.84
CA LEU A 125 -38.47 -9.99 14.59
C LEU A 125 -38.14 -10.90 15.77
N GLU A 126 -39.17 -11.36 16.51
CA GLU A 126 -39.01 -12.32 17.61
C GLU A 126 -38.43 -13.66 17.12
N GLU A 127 -38.96 -14.23 16.04
CA GLU A 127 -38.46 -15.47 15.44
C GLU A 127 -36.99 -15.35 15.04
N ARG A 128 -36.62 -14.21 14.44
CA ARG A 128 -35.24 -13.88 14.04
C ARG A 128 -34.37 -13.43 15.22
N ARG A 129 -34.93 -13.36 16.44
CA ARG A 129 -34.30 -12.87 17.67
C ARG A 129 -33.68 -11.48 17.50
N LEU A 130 -34.37 -10.63 16.73
CA LEU A 130 -34.08 -9.22 16.59
C LEU A 130 -34.92 -8.45 17.63
N PRO A 131 -34.33 -7.49 18.36
CA PRO A 131 -35.11 -6.60 19.20
C PRO A 131 -36.04 -5.74 18.33
N LEU A 132 -37.10 -5.21 18.94
CA LEU A 132 -37.92 -4.21 18.27
C LEU A 132 -37.05 -3.01 17.86
N PRO A 133 -37.20 -2.49 16.62
CA PRO A 133 -36.43 -1.35 16.14
C PRO A 133 -36.74 -0.10 16.96
N THR A 134 -35.76 0.80 17.02
CA THR A 134 -35.92 2.15 17.60
C THR A 134 -37.06 2.90 16.90
N PHE A 135 -37.10 2.84 15.56
CA PHE A 135 -38.21 3.37 14.77
C PHE A 135 -38.59 2.43 13.62
N ILE A 136 -39.89 2.38 13.35
CA ILE A 136 -40.48 1.86 12.13
C ILE A 136 -41.02 3.07 11.37
N VAL A 137 -40.42 3.37 10.22
CA VAL A 137 -40.80 4.50 9.38
C VAL A 137 -41.53 3.97 8.15
N GLU A 138 -42.79 4.35 7.96
CA GLU A 138 -43.48 4.10 6.70
C GLU A 138 -42.95 5.12 5.68
N SER A 139 -42.10 4.63 4.76
CA SER A 139 -41.32 5.47 3.85
C SER A 139 -42.09 5.79 2.57
N SER A 140 -43.08 4.97 2.23
CA SER A 140 -44.13 5.12 1.20
C SER A 140 -45.25 4.12 1.48
N PRO A 141 -46.43 4.18 0.83
CA PRO A 141 -47.53 3.27 1.13
C PRO A 141 -47.11 1.80 1.12
N GLY A 142 -47.16 1.16 2.30
CA GLY A 142 -46.80 -0.25 2.50
C GLY A 142 -45.30 -0.58 2.48
N LYS A 143 -44.40 0.40 2.35
CA LYS A 143 -42.93 0.20 2.45
C LYS A 143 -42.40 0.78 3.75
N HIS A 144 -41.43 0.10 4.36
CA HIS A 144 -41.00 0.41 5.71
C HIS A 144 -39.47 0.48 5.83
N GLN A 145 -38.98 1.44 6.59
CA GLN A 145 -37.59 1.53 7.02
C GLN A 145 -37.52 1.18 8.50
N LEU A 146 -36.76 0.15 8.84
CA LEU A 146 -36.53 -0.28 10.21
C LEU A 146 -35.19 0.28 10.68
N VAL A 147 -35.21 1.06 11.75
CA VAL A 147 -34.03 1.76 12.27
C VAL A 147 -33.75 1.25 13.69
N TRP A 148 -32.58 0.64 13.89
CA TRP A 148 -32.03 0.33 15.21
C TRP A 148 -30.89 1.30 15.50
N THR A 149 -31.13 2.24 16.41
CA THR A 149 -30.10 3.16 16.89
C THR A 149 -29.31 2.46 17.98
N VAL A 150 -27.99 2.38 17.81
CA VAL A 150 -27.10 1.77 18.82
C VAL A 150 -26.70 2.80 19.87
N PRO A 151 -26.34 2.38 21.10
CA PRO A 151 -25.78 3.28 22.11
C PRO A 151 -24.56 4.05 21.60
N VAL A 152 -24.37 5.28 22.08
CA VAL A 152 -23.30 6.19 21.61
C VAL A 152 -21.89 5.63 21.92
N ASP A 153 -21.79 4.87 23.01
CA ASP A 153 -20.61 4.17 23.49
C ASP A 153 -20.38 2.81 22.80
N TRP A 154 -21.30 2.36 21.96
CA TRP A 154 -21.12 1.14 21.18
C TRP A 154 -20.45 1.43 19.84
N SER A 155 -19.42 0.65 19.50
CA SER A 155 -18.79 0.63 18.19
C SER A 155 -18.71 -0.80 17.65
N PRO A 156 -18.99 -1.02 16.36
CA PRO A 156 -18.67 -2.28 15.71
C PRO A 156 -17.16 -2.49 15.64
N LEU A 157 -16.73 -3.73 15.44
CA LEU A 157 -15.33 -4.03 15.11
C LEU A 157 -14.96 -3.33 13.79
N PRO A 158 -13.77 -2.71 13.68
CA PRO A 158 -13.37 -2.01 12.47
C PRO A 158 -13.49 -2.87 11.22
N GLY A 159 -14.08 -2.33 10.16
CA GLY A 159 -14.28 -3.04 8.90
C GLY A 159 -15.45 -4.04 8.90
N THR A 160 -16.21 -4.18 10.00
CA THR A 160 -17.42 -5.03 10.05
C THR A 160 -18.72 -4.28 9.72
N GLU A 161 -18.68 -2.96 9.54
CA GLU A 161 -19.86 -2.10 9.53
C GLU A 161 -20.79 -2.37 8.33
N GLU A 162 -20.21 -2.53 7.14
CA GLU A 162 -20.97 -2.92 5.94
C GLU A 162 -21.49 -4.36 6.06
N TYR A 163 -20.73 -5.26 6.70
CA TYR A 163 -21.17 -6.64 6.95
C TYR A 163 -22.35 -6.71 7.90
N LEU A 164 -22.42 -5.84 8.92
CA LEU A 164 -23.57 -5.75 9.82
C LEU A 164 -24.84 -5.33 9.09
N THR A 165 -24.73 -4.30 8.24
CA THR A 165 -25.87 -3.82 7.44
C THR A 165 -26.32 -4.89 6.45
N LYS A 166 -25.37 -5.58 5.80
CA LYS A 166 -25.65 -6.67 4.85
C LYS A 166 -26.25 -7.91 5.53
N ALA A 167 -25.77 -8.24 6.72
CA ALA A 167 -26.30 -9.33 7.53
C ALA A 167 -27.75 -9.08 7.95
N LEU A 168 -28.05 -7.86 8.39
CA LEU A 168 -29.42 -7.46 8.72
C LEU A 168 -30.35 -7.55 7.49
N ALA A 169 -29.92 -7.03 6.35
CA ALA A 169 -30.69 -7.13 5.11
C ALA A 169 -30.91 -8.59 4.68
N ASN A 170 -29.90 -9.46 4.83
CA ASN A 170 -30.06 -10.89 4.54
C ASN A 170 -31.08 -11.56 5.47
N LEU A 171 -31.06 -11.25 6.76
CA LEU A 171 -31.99 -11.81 7.76
C LEU A 171 -33.45 -11.41 7.53
N LEU A 172 -33.68 -10.30 6.83
CA LEU A 172 -35.00 -9.73 6.52
C LEU A 172 -35.32 -9.75 5.02
N SER A 173 -34.59 -10.54 4.23
CA SER A 173 -34.74 -10.56 2.77
C SER A 173 -36.09 -11.12 2.31
N ASP A 174 -36.64 -12.06 3.07
CA ASP A 174 -38.01 -12.59 2.95
C ASP A 174 -39.09 -11.54 3.24
N GLU A 175 -38.79 -10.57 4.11
CA GLU A 175 -39.63 -9.40 4.36
C GLU A 175 -39.45 -8.28 3.32
N GLY A 176 -38.58 -8.48 2.32
CA GLY A 176 -38.34 -7.56 1.21
C GLY A 176 -37.18 -6.58 1.42
N ALA A 177 -36.25 -6.87 2.34
CA ALA A 177 -34.99 -6.14 2.43
C ALA A 177 -34.05 -6.51 1.27
N ASP A 178 -33.37 -5.52 0.68
CA ASP A 178 -32.38 -5.75 -0.40
C ASP A 178 -30.93 -5.68 0.15
N PRO A 179 -30.19 -6.82 0.19
CA PRO A 179 -28.79 -6.83 0.61
C PRO A 179 -27.86 -6.01 -0.27
N ALA A 180 -28.22 -5.73 -1.53
CA ALA A 180 -27.42 -4.92 -2.44
C ALA A 180 -27.39 -3.42 -2.04
N VAL A 181 -28.35 -2.99 -1.21
CA VAL A 181 -28.54 -1.59 -0.78
C VAL A 181 -27.88 -1.32 0.59
N ALA A 182 -27.23 -2.32 1.19
CA ALA A 182 -26.64 -2.30 2.53
C ALA A 182 -25.28 -1.56 2.65
N LYS A 183 -25.13 -0.39 2.01
CA LYS A 183 -23.90 0.42 2.11
C LYS A 183 -24.01 1.42 3.25
N LEU A 184 -22.92 1.67 4.00
CA LEU A 184 -22.92 2.69 5.08
C LEU A 184 -23.27 4.08 4.60
N SER A 185 -22.92 4.37 3.34
CA SER A 185 -23.28 5.65 2.77
C SER A 185 -24.78 5.75 2.51
N GLN A 186 -25.56 4.69 2.31
CA GLN A 186 -26.94 4.78 1.80
C GLN A 186 -27.82 5.84 2.52
N PRO A 187 -28.55 6.72 1.78
CA PRO A 187 -29.42 7.71 2.39
C PRO A 187 -30.82 7.13 2.61
N PHE A 188 -31.44 7.44 3.74
CA PHE A 188 -32.79 6.95 4.11
C PHE A 188 -33.79 8.10 4.20
N ARG A 189 -35.08 7.81 4.06
CA ARG A 189 -36.11 8.87 4.03
C ARG A 189 -36.28 9.44 5.43
N LEU A 190 -36.40 10.76 5.52
CA LEU A 190 -36.60 11.44 6.80
C LEU A 190 -38.11 11.53 7.06
N PRO A 191 -38.65 10.94 8.16
CA PRO A 191 -40.05 11.12 8.52
C PRO A 191 -40.40 12.61 8.71
N GLY A 192 -41.67 12.94 8.49
CA GLY A 192 -42.20 14.30 8.46
C GLY A 192 -42.13 14.99 7.09
N PHE A 193 -41.36 14.47 6.13
CA PHE A 193 -41.27 15.01 4.77
C PHE A 193 -42.02 14.15 3.75
N PHE A 194 -42.46 14.77 2.65
CA PHE A 194 -43.09 14.05 1.55
C PHE A 194 -42.06 13.36 0.66
N HIS A 195 -42.27 12.10 0.31
CA HIS A 195 -41.68 11.58 -0.90
C HIS A 195 -42.46 12.08 -2.10
N GLN A 196 -41.75 12.39 -3.18
CA GLN A 196 -42.32 13.12 -4.32
C GLN A 196 -42.45 12.24 -5.57
N LYS A 197 -42.22 10.93 -5.43
CA LYS A 197 -42.55 9.94 -6.45
C LYS A 197 -44.06 9.69 -6.51
N ARG A 198 -44.62 9.71 -7.72
CA ARG A 198 -46.05 9.49 -8.00
C ARG A 198 -46.91 10.46 -7.17
N GLU A 199 -47.91 9.96 -6.46
CA GLU A 199 -48.68 10.75 -5.50
C GLU A 199 -47.81 11.05 -4.28
N PRO A 200 -47.65 12.35 -3.92
CA PRO A 200 -46.87 12.72 -2.76
C PRO A 200 -47.41 12.05 -1.50
N PHE A 201 -46.53 11.43 -0.72
CA PHE A 201 -46.89 10.80 0.54
C PHE A 201 -45.89 11.17 1.62
N ARG A 202 -46.43 11.57 2.78
CA ARG A 202 -45.64 12.00 3.93
C ARG A 202 -45.08 10.78 4.65
N SER A 203 -43.77 10.61 4.59
CA SER A 203 -43.08 9.60 5.39
C SER A 203 -43.38 9.86 6.87
N ARG A 204 -43.71 8.81 7.63
CA ARG A 204 -44.16 8.94 9.03
C ARG A 204 -43.67 7.81 9.91
N ILE A 205 -43.53 8.06 11.21
CA ILE A 205 -43.20 7.03 12.19
C ILE A 205 -44.48 6.26 12.52
N VAL A 206 -44.48 4.94 12.34
CA VAL A 206 -45.65 4.06 12.58
C VAL A 206 -45.44 3.11 13.75
N GLY A 207 -44.24 3.06 14.33
CA GLY A 207 -43.94 2.24 15.51
C GLY A 207 -42.47 2.27 15.92
N GLY A 208 -42.09 1.33 16.77
CA GLY A 208 -40.74 1.19 17.35
C GLY A 208 -40.68 1.55 18.84
N THR A 209 -39.52 1.35 19.45
CA THR A 209 -39.31 1.59 20.89
C THR A 209 -39.11 3.06 21.24
N GLY A 210 -38.74 3.90 20.26
CA GLY A 210 -38.38 5.31 20.45
C GLY A 210 -37.11 5.53 21.27
N ARG A 211 -36.30 4.49 21.51
CA ARG A 211 -35.05 4.56 22.29
C ARG A 211 -33.92 3.77 21.61
N PRO A 212 -32.64 4.12 21.84
CA PRO A 212 -31.53 3.29 21.40
C PRO A 212 -31.66 1.87 21.96
N VAL A 213 -31.26 0.88 21.17
CA VAL A 213 -31.33 -0.53 21.50
C VAL A 213 -29.96 -1.17 21.28
N SER A 214 -29.59 -2.11 22.14
CA SER A 214 -28.35 -2.86 21.96
C SER A 214 -28.35 -3.57 20.60
N PRO A 215 -27.23 -3.55 19.86
CA PRO A 215 -27.19 -4.12 18.53
C PRO A 215 -27.49 -5.62 18.57
N PRO A 216 -28.28 -6.14 17.61
CA PRO A 216 -28.75 -7.52 17.69
C PRO A 216 -27.57 -8.50 17.59
N ILE A 217 -27.34 -9.31 18.62
CA ILE A 217 -26.26 -10.31 18.65
C ILE A 217 -26.32 -11.25 17.43
N VAL A 218 -27.54 -11.56 16.95
CA VAL A 218 -27.75 -12.38 15.76
C VAL A 218 -27.19 -11.71 14.50
N VAL A 219 -27.35 -10.40 14.35
CA VAL A 219 -26.80 -9.62 13.22
C VAL A 219 -25.28 -9.64 13.28
N GLN A 220 -24.69 -9.46 14.46
CA GLN A 220 -23.23 -9.52 14.64
C GLN A 220 -22.67 -10.89 14.24
N ARG A 221 -23.29 -11.98 14.71
CA ARG A 221 -22.88 -13.35 14.34
C ARG A 221 -23.00 -13.62 12.84
N ALA A 222 -24.08 -13.15 12.21
CA ALA A 222 -24.27 -13.29 10.78
C ALA A 222 -23.25 -12.46 9.97
N ALA A 223 -22.90 -11.26 10.43
CA ALA A 223 -21.86 -10.42 9.83
C ALA A 223 -20.48 -11.09 9.87
N SER A 224 -20.08 -11.65 11.02
CA SER A 224 -18.81 -12.39 11.15
C SER A 224 -18.75 -13.60 10.22
N LYS A 225 -19.89 -14.30 10.02
CA LYS A 225 -19.98 -15.42 9.07
C LYS A 225 -19.76 -14.95 7.62
N LEU A 226 -20.42 -13.87 7.21
CA LEU A 226 -20.29 -13.31 5.86
C LEU A 226 -18.86 -12.84 5.57
N MET A 227 -18.23 -12.16 6.53
CA MET A 227 -16.84 -11.73 6.42
C MET A 227 -15.90 -12.92 6.19
N PHE A 228 -16.05 -13.99 6.98
CA PHE A 228 -15.25 -15.20 6.82
C PHE A 228 -15.46 -15.87 5.46
N GLU A 229 -16.70 -15.96 4.99
CA GLU A 229 -17.03 -16.55 3.69
C GLU A 229 -16.42 -15.76 2.52
N GLU A 230 -16.47 -14.42 2.57
CA GLU A 230 -15.84 -13.57 1.56
C GLU A 230 -14.30 -13.67 1.57
N GLU A 231 -13.68 -13.73 2.75
CA GLU A 231 -12.22 -13.87 2.85
C GLU A 231 -11.74 -15.24 2.36
N VAL A 232 -12.46 -16.32 2.70
CA VAL A 232 -12.19 -17.65 2.14
C VAL A 232 -12.33 -17.66 0.62
N ALA A 233 -13.33 -16.96 0.07
CA ALA A 233 -13.50 -16.84 -1.37
C ALA A 233 -12.34 -16.05 -2.02
N ARG A 234 -11.85 -14.98 -1.39
CA ARG A 234 -10.67 -14.23 -1.85
C ARG A 234 -9.42 -15.07 -1.86
N VAL A 235 -9.16 -15.82 -0.79
CA VAL A 235 -8.01 -16.72 -0.68
C VAL A 235 -8.06 -17.81 -1.74
N ARG A 236 -9.22 -18.44 -1.94
CA ARG A 236 -9.42 -19.44 -3.00
C ARG A 236 -9.15 -18.84 -4.38
N ALA A 237 -9.62 -17.61 -4.64
CA ALA A 237 -9.39 -16.93 -5.91
C ALA A 237 -7.92 -16.60 -6.16
N ARG A 238 -7.14 -16.26 -5.12
CA ARG A 238 -5.68 -16.07 -5.23
C ARG A 238 -4.94 -17.38 -5.53
N MET A 239 -5.34 -18.46 -4.87
CA MET A 239 -4.78 -19.80 -5.11
C MET A 239 -5.06 -20.28 -6.55
N GLU A 240 -6.26 -20.02 -7.07
CA GLU A 240 -6.61 -20.31 -8.47
C GLU A 240 -5.83 -19.47 -9.49
N GLN A 241 -5.27 -18.32 -9.07
CA GLN A 241 -4.45 -17.43 -9.90
C GLN A 241 -2.95 -17.77 -9.87
N GLY A 242 -2.55 -18.83 -9.15
CA GLY A 242 -1.16 -19.29 -9.12
C GLY A 242 -0.22 -18.41 -8.30
N GLU A 243 -0.76 -17.53 -7.45
CA GLU A 243 0.03 -16.80 -6.45
C GLU A 243 0.44 -17.79 -5.35
N GLU A 244 1.76 -18.03 -5.19
CA GLU A 244 2.29 -18.73 -4.01
C GLU A 244 1.88 -17.94 -2.76
N ALA A 245 1.22 -18.62 -1.83
CA ALA A 245 0.86 -18.03 -0.55
C ALA A 245 2.16 -17.68 0.20
N ASP A 246 2.48 -16.39 0.28
CA ASP A 246 3.59 -15.87 1.05
C ASP A 246 3.45 -16.37 2.50
N GLY A 247 4.35 -17.24 2.92
CA GLY A 247 4.22 -18.15 4.06
C GLY A 247 4.34 -17.47 5.42
N ARG A 248 3.40 -16.60 5.78
CA ARG A 248 3.23 -16.11 7.15
C ARG A 248 1.77 -16.22 7.58
N TRP A 249 1.39 -17.41 8.00
CA TRP A 249 0.35 -17.54 9.01
C TRP A 249 1.05 -17.22 10.34
N GLY A 250 0.61 -16.17 11.02
CA GLY A 250 1.29 -15.68 12.23
C GLY A 250 0.85 -16.41 13.48
N LEU A 251 0.70 -17.73 13.48
CA LEU A 251 0.18 -18.44 14.65
C LEU A 251 1.16 -18.37 15.83
N ASN A 252 0.66 -18.02 17.01
CA ASN A 252 1.46 -18.05 18.23
C ASN A 252 1.72 -19.51 18.66
N ILE A 253 2.73 -19.71 19.51
CA ILE A 253 3.13 -21.04 20.01
C ILE A 253 1.99 -21.77 20.76
N GLU A 254 1.08 -21.01 21.35
CA GLU A 254 -0.05 -21.55 22.13
C GLU A 254 -1.14 -22.15 21.25
N ALA A 255 -1.39 -21.52 20.10
CA ALA A 255 -2.21 -22.07 19.04
C ALA A 255 -1.63 -23.42 18.60
N ALA A 256 -0.32 -23.45 18.34
CA ALA A 256 0.31 -24.65 17.85
C ALA A 256 0.21 -25.79 18.88
N ARG A 257 0.39 -25.46 20.16
CA ARG A 257 0.20 -26.35 21.31
C ARG A 257 -1.18 -26.99 21.35
N GLN A 258 -2.24 -26.20 21.20
CA GLN A 258 -3.60 -26.75 21.22
C GLN A 258 -3.91 -27.66 20.04
N TYR A 259 -3.42 -27.35 18.84
CA TYR A 259 -3.65 -28.24 17.69
C TYR A 259 -2.98 -29.60 17.89
N LEU A 260 -1.79 -29.60 18.52
CA LEU A 260 -1.05 -30.82 18.83
C LEU A 260 -1.69 -31.68 19.92
N THR A 261 -2.61 -31.16 20.74
CA THR A 261 -3.40 -31.99 21.69
C THR A 261 -4.30 -33.00 20.99
N TYR A 262 -4.64 -32.76 19.72
CA TYR A 262 -5.45 -33.65 18.89
C TYR A 262 -4.61 -34.51 17.96
N VAL A 263 -3.29 -34.40 18.00
CA VAL A 263 -2.39 -35.22 17.18
C VAL A 263 -1.69 -36.19 18.10
N ASP A 264 -1.95 -37.49 17.95
CA ASP A 264 -1.25 -38.50 18.73
C ASP A 264 0.24 -38.52 18.34
N PRO A 265 1.20 -38.35 19.27
CA PRO A 265 2.62 -38.48 18.96
C PRO A 265 3.00 -39.92 18.55
N ILE A 266 2.17 -40.91 18.88
CA ILE A 266 2.27 -42.31 18.50
C ILE A 266 1.43 -42.56 17.24
N ILE A 267 1.77 -41.90 16.13
CA ILE A 267 1.12 -42.19 14.83
C ILE A 267 1.57 -43.58 14.34
N ASN A 268 1.07 -44.67 14.92
CA ASN A 268 1.21 -46.07 14.49
C ASN A 268 2.62 -46.50 13.99
N GLY A 269 3.71 -46.00 14.58
CA GLY A 269 5.08 -46.31 14.15
C GLY A 269 5.48 -45.75 12.78
N ASP A 270 4.68 -44.87 12.18
CA ASP A 270 5.01 -44.20 10.92
C ASP A 270 5.88 -42.98 11.16
N HIS A 271 7.18 -43.23 11.09
CA HIS A 271 8.22 -42.22 11.22
C HIS A 271 8.04 -41.05 10.23
N GLU A 272 7.48 -41.26 9.03
CA GLU A 272 7.30 -40.19 8.04
C GLU A 272 6.17 -39.21 8.42
N SER A 273 5.09 -39.70 9.04
CA SER A 273 4.05 -38.85 9.62
C SER A 273 4.59 -38.01 10.77
N TRP A 274 5.42 -38.61 11.64
CA TRP A 274 6.11 -37.87 12.70
C TRP A 274 7.02 -36.76 12.13
N LYS A 275 7.85 -37.06 11.13
CA LYS A 275 8.68 -36.04 10.45
C LYS A 275 7.85 -34.90 9.86
N THR A 276 6.68 -35.23 9.33
CA THR A 276 5.76 -34.27 8.71
C THR A 276 5.21 -33.29 9.74
N ILE A 277 4.84 -33.75 10.94
CA ILE A 277 4.37 -32.88 12.02
C ILE A 277 5.51 -32.03 12.57
N VAL A 278 6.67 -32.61 12.83
CA VAL A 278 7.85 -31.87 13.32
C VAL A 278 8.29 -30.79 12.33
N GLY A 279 8.31 -31.10 11.02
CA GLY A 279 8.59 -30.12 9.98
C GLY A 279 7.55 -28.98 9.92
N GLY A 280 6.27 -29.28 10.17
CA GLY A 280 5.21 -28.29 10.24
C GLY A 280 5.29 -27.38 11.46
N ILE A 281 5.65 -27.91 12.64
CA ILE A 281 5.92 -27.12 13.85
C ILE A 281 7.10 -26.18 13.60
N GLN A 282 8.18 -26.69 13.02
CA GLN A 282 9.37 -25.90 12.72
C GLN A 282 9.11 -24.81 11.67
N HIS A 283 8.26 -25.08 10.68
CA HIS A 283 7.86 -24.09 9.67
C HIS A 283 7.14 -22.91 10.31
N GLU A 284 6.23 -23.16 11.26
CA GLU A 284 5.33 -22.15 11.81
C GLU A 284 5.94 -21.37 12.98
N VAL A 285 6.58 -22.09 13.91
CA VAL A 285 7.12 -21.50 15.16
C VAL A 285 8.61 -21.13 15.00
N GLY A 286 9.24 -21.52 13.88
CA GLY A 286 10.64 -21.26 13.60
C GLY A 286 11.61 -22.13 14.40
N HIS A 287 12.92 -21.84 14.27
CA HIS A 287 14.00 -22.58 14.94
C HIS A 287 14.24 -22.17 16.40
N LEU A 288 13.34 -21.38 16.99
CA LEU A 288 13.48 -20.85 18.34
C LEU A 288 13.35 -21.97 19.39
N GLU A 289 13.88 -21.73 20.59
CA GLU A 289 13.86 -22.67 21.72
C GLU A 289 12.44 -23.12 22.07
N GLY A 290 11.45 -22.23 21.96
CA GLY A 290 10.03 -22.57 22.15
C GLY A 290 9.48 -23.58 21.13
N GLY A 291 9.92 -23.57 19.87
CA GLY A 291 9.50 -24.56 18.88
C GLY A 291 10.05 -25.97 19.19
N LEU A 292 11.26 -26.04 19.72
CA LEU A 292 11.87 -27.29 20.20
C LEU A 292 11.16 -27.80 21.45
N GLU A 293 10.88 -26.93 22.42
CA GLU A 293 10.15 -27.30 23.64
C GLU A 293 8.75 -27.83 23.31
N LEU A 294 8.01 -27.14 22.44
CA LEU A 294 6.69 -27.58 22.00
C LEU A 294 6.72 -28.96 21.32
N MET A 295 7.73 -29.21 20.49
CA MET A 295 7.91 -30.53 19.86
C MET A 295 8.21 -31.61 20.90
N LEU A 296 9.06 -31.33 21.90
CA LEU A 296 9.41 -32.30 22.94
C LEU A 296 8.23 -32.63 23.86
N GLU A 297 7.45 -31.63 24.26
CA GLU A 297 6.20 -31.83 25.02
C GLU A 297 5.20 -32.71 24.25
N TRP A 298 5.03 -32.42 22.95
CA TRP A 298 4.19 -33.25 22.09
C TRP A 298 4.71 -34.68 22.01
N CYS A 299 6.00 -34.88 21.74
CA CYS A 299 6.62 -36.22 21.60
C CYS A 299 6.62 -37.02 22.90
N ARG A 300 6.69 -36.36 24.07
CA ARG A 300 6.60 -36.99 25.39
C ARG A 300 5.18 -37.50 25.69
N GLY A 301 4.18 -36.92 25.02
CA GLY A 301 2.76 -37.21 25.26
C GLY A 301 2.07 -36.22 26.18
N ASP A 302 2.76 -35.15 26.59
CA ASP A 302 2.28 -34.18 27.58
C ASP A 302 1.02 -33.44 27.08
N LEU A 303 0.88 -33.27 25.76
CA LEU A 303 -0.23 -32.55 25.13
C LEU A 303 -1.40 -33.45 24.72
N ALA A 304 -1.12 -34.66 24.23
CA ALA A 304 -2.13 -35.59 23.72
C ALA A 304 -2.66 -36.55 24.80
N GLY A 305 -2.09 -36.51 26.02
CA GLY A 305 -2.47 -37.39 27.14
C GLY A 305 -2.07 -38.86 26.96
N ALA A 306 -1.24 -39.17 25.97
CA ALA A 306 -0.77 -40.51 25.65
C ALA A 306 0.75 -40.57 25.83
N TRP A 307 1.21 -41.15 26.95
CA TRP A 307 2.65 -41.30 27.23
C TRP A 307 3.30 -42.20 26.18
N ASN A 308 4.38 -41.71 25.55
CA ASN A 308 5.13 -42.46 24.55
C ASN A 308 6.27 -43.26 25.20
N PRO A 309 6.19 -44.60 25.31
CA PRO A 309 7.24 -45.43 25.91
C PRO A 309 8.57 -45.41 25.15
N ALA A 310 8.58 -44.93 23.90
CA ALA A 310 9.76 -44.81 23.06
C ALA A 310 10.35 -43.38 23.04
N PHE A 311 9.91 -42.48 23.92
CA PHE A 311 10.43 -41.11 24.00
C PHE A 311 11.88 -41.08 24.52
N ASP A 312 12.82 -40.68 23.66
CA ASP A 312 14.19 -40.32 24.03
C ASP A 312 14.42 -38.83 23.73
N GLU A 313 14.57 -38.02 24.79
CA GLU A 313 14.77 -36.58 24.66
C GLU A 313 16.08 -36.22 23.94
N LYS A 314 17.15 -36.99 24.17
CA LYS A 314 18.46 -36.74 23.58
C LYS A 314 18.44 -37.03 22.08
N GLU A 315 17.75 -38.09 21.68
CA GLU A 315 17.53 -38.42 20.26
C GLU A 315 16.66 -37.37 19.56
N ASN A 316 15.52 -36.98 20.15
CA ASN A 316 14.61 -35.98 19.58
C ASN A 316 15.26 -34.59 19.43
N ARG A 317 16.07 -34.15 20.41
CA ARG A 317 16.87 -32.92 20.32
C ARG A 317 17.92 -33.00 19.20
N SER A 318 18.46 -34.19 18.93
CA SER A 318 19.42 -34.42 17.85
C SER A 318 18.74 -34.42 16.48
N LEU A 319 17.54 -35.02 16.37
CA LEU A 319 16.73 -35.03 15.15
C LEU A 319 16.23 -33.63 14.78
N TRP A 320 15.83 -32.80 15.76
CA TRP A 320 15.44 -31.40 15.52
C TRP A 320 16.51 -30.60 14.78
N LYS A 321 17.79 -30.82 15.15
CA LYS A 321 18.94 -30.20 14.48
C LYS A 321 19.08 -30.67 13.03
N PHE A 322 18.66 -31.89 12.69
CA PHE A 322 18.80 -32.47 11.36
C PHE A 322 17.80 -31.88 10.34
N PHE A 323 16.59 -31.53 10.77
CA PHE A 323 15.59 -30.88 9.91
C PHE A 323 16.01 -29.50 9.41
N SER A 324 16.96 -28.84 10.09
CA SER A 324 17.54 -27.56 9.64
C SER A 324 18.39 -27.65 8.36
N ARG A 325 18.79 -28.85 7.91
CA ARG A 325 19.79 -29.06 6.84
C ARG A 325 19.28 -29.73 5.56
N ALA A 326 18.02 -30.17 5.49
CA ALA A 326 17.51 -30.90 4.32
C ALA A 326 16.90 -29.96 3.26
N SER A 327 17.67 -29.63 2.22
CA SER A 327 17.21 -28.92 1.02
C SER A 327 16.88 -29.93 -0.09
N GLY A 328 15.61 -30.30 -0.30
CA GLY A 328 15.25 -31.10 -1.48
C GLY A 328 13.89 -31.80 -1.53
N VAL A 329 13.08 -31.81 -0.46
CA VAL A 329 11.74 -32.42 -0.45
C VAL A 329 10.71 -31.37 -0.08
N SER A 330 9.48 -31.47 -0.60
CA SER A 330 8.35 -30.57 -0.28
C SER A 330 8.24 -30.42 1.23
N ARG A 331 8.53 -29.22 1.75
CA ARG A 331 8.55 -28.98 3.20
C ARG A 331 7.12 -29.13 3.75
N PRO A 332 6.91 -29.98 4.77
CA PRO A 332 5.67 -29.98 5.52
C PRO A 332 5.38 -28.56 6.05
N THR A 333 4.12 -28.13 5.99
CA THR A 333 3.68 -26.81 6.46
C THR A 333 2.70 -26.97 7.63
N TRP A 334 2.29 -25.86 8.24
CA TRP A 334 1.23 -25.87 9.26
C TRP A 334 -0.07 -26.55 8.79
N ALA A 335 -0.35 -26.53 7.48
CA ALA A 335 -1.49 -27.23 6.91
C ALA A 335 -1.44 -28.76 7.16
N SER A 336 -0.23 -29.34 7.24
CA SER A 336 -0.05 -30.75 7.58
C SER A 336 -0.40 -31.04 9.05
N VAL A 337 -0.01 -30.14 9.96
CA VAL A 337 -0.34 -30.25 11.40
C VAL A 337 -1.84 -30.07 11.63
N ALA A 338 -2.44 -29.05 11.01
CA ALA A 338 -3.88 -28.83 11.08
C ALA A 338 -4.69 -29.98 10.46
N LYS A 339 -4.19 -30.59 9.38
CA LYS A 339 -4.81 -31.77 8.78
C LYS A 339 -4.77 -32.96 9.75
N ALA A 340 -3.62 -33.25 10.36
CA ALA A 340 -3.50 -34.33 11.34
C ALA A 340 -4.38 -34.09 12.57
N ALA A 341 -4.43 -32.85 13.07
CA ALA A 341 -5.31 -32.48 14.20
C ALA A 341 -6.78 -32.73 13.85
N LYS A 342 -7.22 -32.38 12.64
CA LYS A 342 -8.58 -32.65 12.16
C LYS A 342 -8.88 -34.15 12.07
N GLU A 343 -7.91 -34.93 11.63
CA GLU A 343 -8.03 -36.40 11.56
C GLU A 343 -8.14 -37.02 12.97
N GLY A 344 -7.48 -36.43 13.97
CA GLY A 344 -7.65 -36.75 15.40
C GLY A 344 -8.88 -36.12 16.07
N GLY A 345 -9.81 -35.55 15.28
CA GLY A 345 -11.10 -35.05 15.78
C GLY A 345 -11.14 -33.57 16.16
N ALA A 346 -10.07 -32.81 15.90
CA ALA A 346 -10.03 -31.37 16.17
C ALA A 346 -11.09 -30.60 15.37
N ASN A 347 -11.86 -29.77 16.07
CA ASN A 347 -12.67 -28.75 15.42
C ASN A 347 -11.78 -27.54 15.08
N LEU A 348 -11.13 -27.59 13.91
CA LEU A 348 -10.19 -26.55 13.48
C LEU A 348 -10.80 -25.13 13.47
N LYS A 349 -12.12 -24.99 13.34
CA LYS A 349 -12.81 -23.69 13.38
C LYS A 349 -12.94 -23.14 14.81
N ALA A 350 -13.02 -24.01 15.81
CA ALA A 350 -13.05 -23.61 17.22
C ALA A 350 -11.63 -23.23 17.68
N LEU A 351 -10.63 -24.04 17.35
CA LEU A 351 -9.23 -23.79 17.70
C LEU A 351 -8.67 -22.53 17.01
N ALA A 352 -9.00 -22.31 15.73
CA ALA A 352 -8.60 -21.09 15.04
C ALA A 352 -9.24 -19.83 15.66
N ARG A 353 -10.45 -19.94 16.23
CA ARG A 353 -11.09 -18.80 16.92
C ARG A 353 -10.43 -18.47 18.25
N GLU A 354 -9.84 -19.46 18.91
CA GLU A 354 -9.23 -19.29 20.22
C GLU A 354 -7.84 -18.64 20.13
N HIS A 355 -7.14 -18.79 18.98
CA HIS A 355 -5.73 -18.39 18.85
C HIS A 355 -5.33 -17.63 17.58
N LEU A 356 -6.28 -17.15 16.76
CA LEU A 356 -5.93 -16.19 15.71
C LEU A 356 -5.33 -14.94 16.36
N PRO A 357 -4.11 -14.51 15.99
CA PRO A 357 -3.61 -13.22 16.43
C PRO A 357 -4.54 -12.16 15.85
N GLU A 358 -5.06 -11.30 16.73
CA GLU A 358 -5.59 -10.01 16.34
C GLU A 358 -4.52 -9.30 15.49
N ARG A 359 -4.73 -9.24 14.18
CA ARG A 359 -4.06 -8.21 13.37
C ARG A 359 -4.81 -6.92 13.65
N GLU A 360 -4.10 -6.06 14.38
CA GLU A 360 -4.41 -4.68 14.74
C GLU A 360 -5.40 -4.00 13.78
N ALA A 361 -6.58 -3.70 14.29
CA ALA A 361 -7.42 -2.60 13.86
C ALA A 361 -8.07 -1.99 15.11
N GLU A 362 -7.81 -0.70 15.32
CA GLU A 362 -8.15 0.14 16.47
C GLU A 362 -9.63 0.11 16.87
N GLY A 363 -9.96 -0.05 18.16
CA GLY A 363 -11.30 0.23 18.67
C GLY A 363 -11.62 -0.49 19.97
N GLY A 364 -11.52 0.22 21.09
CA GLY A 364 -11.51 -0.32 22.45
C GLY A 364 -12.75 -1.12 22.86
N GLY A 365 -12.49 -2.32 23.39
CA GLY A 365 -13.40 -3.05 24.26
C GLY A 365 -13.15 -2.66 25.72
N SER A 366 -14.12 -1.97 26.32
CA SER A 366 -14.18 -1.68 27.75
C SER A 366 -14.27 -2.98 28.55
N PHE A 367 -13.25 -3.26 29.38
CA PHE A 367 -13.35 -4.18 30.51
C PHE A 367 -13.71 -3.34 31.75
N THR A 368 -14.85 -3.65 32.36
CA THR A 368 -15.34 -3.00 33.57
C THR A 368 -14.50 -3.42 34.78
N ILE A 369 -13.70 -2.48 35.31
CA ILE A 369 -13.19 -2.55 36.68
C ILE A 369 -14.19 -1.80 37.56
N GLU A 370 -15.04 -2.56 38.23
CA GLU A 370 -15.86 -2.05 39.34
C GLU A 370 -14.94 -1.62 40.49
N SER A 371 -14.58 -0.33 40.56
CA SER A 371 -14.33 0.37 41.84
C SER A 371 -13.87 1.83 41.71
N ILE A 372 -13.62 2.38 40.52
CA ILE A 372 -13.26 3.80 40.41
C ILE A 372 -14.54 4.65 40.30
N SER A 373 -14.77 5.50 41.31
CA SER A 373 -15.98 6.30 41.46
C SER A 373 -16.26 7.20 40.25
N LYS A 374 -17.55 7.37 39.91
CA LYS A 374 -18.08 8.18 38.79
C LYS A 374 -17.62 9.65 38.77
N ASP A 375 -17.02 10.15 39.84
CA ASP A 375 -16.60 11.54 39.95
C ASP A 375 -15.23 11.82 39.29
N GLN A 376 -14.40 10.80 39.03
CA GLN A 376 -13.15 10.98 38.27
C GLN A 376 -13.33 11.03 36.75
N TRP A 377 -14.50 10.61 36.23
CA TRP A 377 -14.76 10.53 34.79
C TRP A 377 -15.22 11.86 34.16
N LYS A 378 -15.52 12.88 34.96
CA LYS A 378 -16.05 14.17 34.46
C LYS A 378 -15.00 15.19 33.99
N LEU A 379 -13.70 14.87 34.08
CA LEU A 379 -12.63 15.80 33.70
C LEU A 379 -12.10 15.67 32.26
N VAL A 380 -12.43 14.59 31.53
CA VAL A 380 -11.75 14.26 30.25
C VAL A 380 -12.67 14.36 29.01
N GLY A 381 -13.80 15.07 29.12
CA GLY A 381 -14.80 15.17 28.05
C GLY A 381 -14.63 16.37 27.12
N GLY A 382 -13.82 16.25 26.07
CA GLY A 382 -14.05 16.95 24.81
C GLY A 382 -13.61 18.41 24.71
N ARG A 383 -12.32 18.62 24.47
CA ARG A 383 -11.66 19.66 23.66
C ARG A 383 -10.25 19.11 23.37
N HIS A 384 -9.58 19.57 22.31
CA HIS A 384 -8.14 19.31 22.14
C HIS A 384 -7.48 19.41 23.52
N ALA A 385 -6.87 18.33 24.01
CA ALA A 385 -6.12 18.41 25.24
C ALA A 385 -5.04 19.46 24.98
N SER A 386 -5.26 20.66 25.50
CA SER A 386 -4.17 21.61 25.68
C SER A 386 -3.12 20.84 26.44
N LEU A 387 -1.85 20.92 26.01
CA LEU A 387 -0.73 20.46 26.82
C LEU A 387 -1.03 20.82 28.29
N PRO A 388 -0.80 19.89 29.24
CA PRO A 388 -1.07 20.14 30.65
C PRO A 388 -0.55 21.52 31.03
N ASP A 389 -1.32 22.32 31.77
CA ASP A 389 -1.03 23.74 32.04
C ASP A 389 0.45 23.95 32.38
N LEU A 390 1.25 24.31 31.35
CA LEU A 390 2.71 24.44 31.44
C LEU A 390 3.11 25.74 32.14
N SER A 391 2.17 26.42 32.82
CA SER A 391 2.45 27.61 33.61
C SER A 391 3.38 27.34 34.80
N VAL A 392 3.69 26.08 35.11
CA VAL A 392 4.64 25.65 36.15
C VAL A 392 5.87 24.94 35.54
N VAL A 393 6.45 25.49 34.48
CA VAL A 393 7.80 25.10 34.02
C VAL A 393 8.83 25.83 34.88
N GLU A 394 9.61 25.07 35.64
CA GLU A 394 10.74 25.60 36.44
C GLU A 394 11.99 25.68 35.55
N GLN A 395 12.53 26.89 35.38
CA GLN A 395 13.79 27.07 34.66
C GLN A 395 14.97 26.75 35.60
N CYS A 396 15.72 25.69 35.30
CA CYS A 396 16.77 25.16 36.19
C CYS A 396 18.20 25.50 35.77
N GLY A 397 18.38 26.30 34.71
CA GLY A 397 19.69 26.64 34.17
C GLY A 397 20.38 25.43 33.53
N ALA A 398 21.66 25.24 33.85
CA ALA A 398 22.48 24.19 33.24
C ALA A 398 22.19 22.80 33.82
N ILE A 399 22.07 21.80 32.95
CA ILE A 399 21.72 20.40 33.30
C ILE A 399 22.75 19.71 34.22
N GLU A 400 23.96 20.24 34.35
CA GLU A 400 24.97 19.80 35.31
C GLU A 400 24.47 19.82 36.76
N ASN A 401 23.52 20.71 37.07
CA ASN A 401 22.87 20.79 38.39
C ASN A 401 21.55 20.00 38.45
N GLY A 402 21.23 19.22 37.39
CA GLY A 402 19.93 18.62 37.20
C GLY A 402 19.55 17.63 38.29
N PHE A 403 20.51 16.84 38.78
CA PHE A 403 20.27 15.93 39.90
C PHE A 403 19.78 16.67 41.16
N ASP A 404 20.42 17.78 41.53
CA ASP A 404 20.06 18.54 42.74
C ASP A 404 18.71 19.27 42.57
N ALA A 405 18.38 19.69 41.35
CA ALA A 405 17.12 20.37 41.04
C ALA A 405 15.87 19.45 41.11
N ILE A 406 16.03 18.15 40.84
CA ILE A 406 14.95 17.16 40.90
C ILE A 406 14.44 16.98 42.33
N GLY A 407 15.35 16.89 43.31
CA GLY A 407 14.99 16.63 44.70
C GLY A 407 14.26 15.29 44.87
N GLY A 408 13.26 15.25 45.75
CA GLY A 408 12.50 14.02 46.07
C GLY A 408 11.12 13.89 45.42
N SER A 409 10.77 14.77 44.46
CA SER A 409 9.45 14.77 43.81
C SER A 409 9.51 14.19 42.41
N SER A 410 8.41 13.58 41.97
CA SER A 410 8.26 13.14 40.57
C SER A 410 8.22 14.35 39.63
N CYS A 411 8.92 14.28 38.50
CA CYS A 411 9.02 15.41 37.57
C CYS A 411 9.37 14.96 36.15
N VAL A 412 9.17 15.88 35.20
CA VAL A 412 9.68 15.79 33.84
C VAL A 412 10.93 16.65 33.70
N VAL A 413 12.02 16.06 33.23
CA VAL A 413 13.25 16.73 32.82
C VAL A 413 13.15 17.04 31.34
N TRP A 414 12.86 18.29 31.04
CA TRP A 414 12.79 18.81 29.68
C TRP A 414 14.13 19.48 29.33
N ALA A 415 14.93 18.79 28.53
CA ALA A 415 16.25 19.28 28.13
C ALA A 415 16.58 18.83 26.72
N ASP A 416 17.24 19.70 25.96
CA ASP A 416 17.52 19.46 24.54
C ASP A 416 18.22 18.13 24.26
N ARG A 417 18.13 17.68 23.00
CA ARG A 417 18.77 16.45 22.54
C ARG A 417 20.27 16.56 22.74
N GLY A 418 20.90 15.51 23.26
CA GLY A 418 22.33 15.54 23.55
C GLY A 418 22.76 16.38 24.76
N ALA A 419 21.84 17.00 25.53
CA ALA A 419 22.18 17.74 26.75
C ALA A 419 22.90 16.88 27.83
N GLY A 420 22.84 15.55 27.70
CA GLY A 420 23.43 14.61 28.64
C GLY A 420 22.47 14.13 29.71
N LYS A 421 21.15 14.05 29.43
CA LYS A 421 20.12 13.57 30.36
C LYS A 421 20.53 12.26 31.06
N THR A 422 20.92 11.25 30.31
CA THR A 422 21.32 9.95 30.88
C THR A 422 22.55 10.05 31.80
N SER A 423 23.59 10.83 31.44
CA SER A 423 24.84 10.90 32.22
C SER A 423 24.80 11.91 33.36
N LYS A 424 24.11 13.04 33.19
CA LYS A 424 24.06 14.14 34.16
C LYS A 424 22.86 14.06 35.09
N VAL A 425 21.80 13.36 34.70
CA VAL A 425 20.59 13.18 35.51
C VAL A 425 20.44 11.73 35.96
N PHE A 426 20.27 10.79 35.03
CA PHE A 426 19.97 9.41 35.40
C PHE A 426 21.12 8.70 36.09
N ALA A 427 22.37 8.87 35.67
CA ALA A 427 23.50 8.19 36.32
C ALA A 427 23.64 8.55 37.82
N PRO A 428 23.64 9.84 38.23
CA PRO A 428 23.61 10.19 39.65
C PRO A 428 22.40 9.64 40.42
N MET A 429 21.23 9.59 39.78
CA MET A 429 20.02 9.03 40.39
C MET A 429 20.11 7.51 40.58
N VAL A 430 20.60 6.79 39.57
CA VAL A 430 20.85 5.35 39.64
C VAL A 430 21.91 5.04 40.69
N GLU A 431 22.96 5.84 40.81
CA GLU A 431 24.02 5.65 41.82
C GLU A 431 23.46 5.72 43.24
N LYS A 432 22.65 6.74 43.55
CA LYS A 432 22.07 6.98 44.88
C LYS A 432 20.81 6.17 45.17
N GLY A 433 20.11 5.69 44.14
CA GLY A 433 18.90 4.90 44.28
C GLY A 433 19.18 3.47 44.74
N ASN A 434 18.35 2.97 45.66
CA ASN A 434 18.47 1.61 46.19
C ASN A 434 17.73 0.59 45.32
N ALA A 435 16.50 0.89 44.89
CA ALA A 435 15.68 0.03 44.05
C ALA A 435 15.16 0.82 42.84
N VAL A 436 15.82 0.65 41.70
CA VAL A 436 15.64 1.52 40.52
C VAL A 436 15.21 0.71 39.32
N VAL A 437 14.12 1.10 38.68
CA VAL A 437 13.76 0.59 37.35
C VAL A 437 13.85 1.71 36.32
N LEU A 438 14.50 1.44 35.19
CA LEU A 438 14.50 2.31 34.02
C LEU A 438 13.70 1.66 32.89
N LEU A 439 12.73 2.41 32.36
CA LEU A 439 11.94 2.03 31.18
C LEU A 439 12.51 2.67 29.91
N SER A 440 12.62 1.85 28.86
CA SER A 440 13.00 2.28 27.52
C SER A 440 12.27 1.43 26.44
N HIS A 441 11.86 2.06 25.35
CA HIS A 441 10.95 1.52 24.33
C HIS A 441 11.72 0.66 23.34
N LEU A 442 13.02 0.94 23.17
CA LEU A 442 13.90 0.17 22.32
C LEU A 442 14.71 -0.85 23.12
N ILE A 443 14.59 -2.11 22.69
CA ILE A 443 15.41 -3.21 23.20
C ILE A 443 16.91 -2.92 23.04
N SER A 444 17.30 -2.29 21.92
CA SER A 444 18.70 -1.90 21.68
C SER A 444 19.19 -0.85 22.67
N LEU A 445 18.32 0.07 23.09
CA LEU A 445 18.65 1.09 24.07
C LEU A 445 18.75 0.50 25.48
N CYS A 446 17.87 -0.45 25.83
CA CYS A 446 17.94 -1.12 27.14
C CYS A 446 19.33 -1.70 27.44
N GLY A 447 19.93 -2.41 26.48
CA GLY A 447 21.25 -3.02 26.65
C GLY A 447 22.39 -2.00 26.80
N GLU A 448 22.31 -0.89 26.07
CA GLU A 448 23.29 0.20 26.18
C GLU A 448 23.13 0.97 27.49
N THR A 449 21.90 1.33 27.87
CA THR A 449 21.59 2.03 29.11
C THR A 449 21.97 1.20 30.33
N ALA A 450 21.68 -0.12 30.32
CA ALA A 450 22.10 -1.03 31.38
C ALA A 450 23.63 -1.03 31.55
N ARG A 451 24.38 -1.07 30.45
CA ARG A 451 25.85 -1.03 30.48
C ARG A 451 26.37 0.32 30.98
N ARG A 452 25.83 1.43 30.48
CA ARG A 452 26.25 2.80 30.84
C ARG A 452 25.99 3.12 32.31
N LEU A 453 24.86 2.64 32.85
CA LEU A 453 24.43 2.94 34.21
C LEU A 453 24.80 1.84 35.22
N GLY A 454 25.41 0.74 34.76
CA GLY A 454 25.76 -0.40 35.63
C GLY A 454 24.55 -1.11 36.22
N MET A 455 23.46 -1.24 35.46
CA MET A 455 22.20 -1.86 35.87
C MET A 455 22.03 -3.26 35.27
N GLY A 456 21.20 -4.08 35.89
CA GLY A 456 20.72 -5.34 35.31
C GLY A 456 19.88 -5.11 34.06
N LEU A 457 19.93 -6.05 33.12
CA LEU A 457 19.15 -6.03 31.88
C LEU A 457 18.09 -7.13 31.92
N TYR A 458 16.83 -6.80 31.62
CA TYR A 458 15.71 -7.74 31.68
C TYR A 458 15.89 -9.03 30.85
N SER A 459 16.74 -9.01 29.82
CA SER A 459 17.01 -10.18 28.98
C SER A 459 18.04 -11.13 29.58
N ASN A 460 18.72 -10.74 30.65
CA ASN A 460 19.64 -11.60 31.40
C ASN A 460 18.84 -12.45 32.40
N ASP A 461 19.51 -13.45 33.00
CA ASP A 461 18.94 -14.26 34.07
C ASP A 461 18.41 -13.37 35.22
N PRO A 462 17.16 -13.54 35.68
CA PRO A 462 16.60 -12.75 36.78
C PRO A 462 17.44 -12.70 38.06
N SER A 463 18.22 -13.74 38.34
CA SER A 463 19.15 -13.77 39.48
C SER A 463 20.29 -12.75 39.38
N THR A 464 20.54 -12.22 38.18
CA THR A 464 21.62 -11.26 37.90
C THR A 464 21.16 -9.80 37.87
N TRP A 465 19.85 -9.53 37.99
CA TRP A 465 19.33 -8.17 37.85
C TRP A 465 19.72 -7.24 39.00
N GLY A 466 19.93 -7.79 40.20
CA GLY A 466 20.14 -6.99 41.40
C GLY A 466 18.94 -6.09 41.71
N SER A 467 19.15 -5.01 42.44
CA SER A 467 18.08 -4.05 42.76
C SER A 467 17.85 -2.96 41.71
N LYS A 468 18.58 -3.01 40.58
CA LYS A 468 18.58 -1.97 39.55
C LYS A 468 18.37 -2.60 38.19
N LEU A 469 17.23 -2.35 37.55
CA LEU A 469 16.82 -3.05 36.34
C LEU A 469 16.47 -2.09 35.19
N VAL A 470 16.94 -2.39 33.99
CA VAL A 470 16.48 -1.75 32.74
C VAL A 470 15.56 -2.72 32.00
N THR A 471 14.38 -2.24 31.60
CA THR A 471 13.36 -3.04 30.93
C THR A 471 12.56 -2.22 29.91
N THR A 472 11.69 -2.89 29.15
CA THR A 472 10.77 -2.26 28.20
C THR A 472 9.33 -2.29 28.73
N PRO A 473 8.44 -1.37 28.28
CA PRO A 473 7.01 -1.47 28.58
C PRO A 473 6.42 -2.82 28.21
N HIS A 474 6.80 -3.37 27.05
CA HIS A 474 6.30 -4.67 26.60
C HIS A 474 6.68 -5.81 27.57
N THR A 475 7.95 -5.87 27.98
CA THR A 475 8.41 -6.88 28.95
C THR A 475 7.73 -6.67 30.32
N ALA A 476 7.57 -5.43 30.77
CA ALA A 476 6.85 -5.11 32.00
C ALA A 476 5.38 -5.57 31.97
N ALA A 477 4.75 -5.60 30.80
CA ALA A 477 3.38 -6.10 30.65
C ALA A 477 3.27 -7.62 30.86
N ILE A 478 4.28 -8.39 30.42
CA ILE A 478 4.18 -9.86 30.30
C ILE A 478 4.98 -10.64 31.36
N SER A 479 6.07 -10.08 31.89
CA SER A 479 6.98 -10.81 32.80
C SER A 479 6.69 -10.51 34.26
N GLU A 480 6.27 -11.53 35.03
CA GLU A 480 5.94 -11.34 36.45
C GLU A 480 7.17 -10.99 37.31
N SER A 481 8.36 -11.50 36.95
CA SER A 481 9.60 -11.13 37.64
C SER A 481 9.95 -9.65 37.44
N VAL A 482 9.72 -9.10 36.23
CA VAL A 482 9.88 -7.67 35.96
C VAL A 482 8.82 -6.85 36.70
N LYS A 483 7.56 -7.30 36.73
CA LYS A 483 6.50 -6.63 37.50
C LYS A 483 6.84 -6.57 38.99
N GLY A 484 7.35 -7.67 39.56
CA GLY A 484 7.85 -7.69 40.93
C GLY A 484 8.91 -6.62 41.18
N HIS A 485 9.93 -6.55 40.30
CA HIS A 485 10.96 -5.52 40.41
C HIS A 485 10.41 -4.09 40.31
N ILE A 486 9.43 -3.85 39.43
CA ILE A 486 8.76 -2.54 39.32
C ILE A 486 8.01 -2.20 40.62
N ARG A 487 7.25 -3.14 41.19
CA ARG A 487 6.53 -2.95 42.46
C ARG A 487 7.46 -2.66 43.64
N ASP A 488 8.63 -3.31 43.66
CA ASP A 488 9.62 -3.16 44.73
C ASP A 488 10.51 -1.91 44.56
N SER A 489 10.38 -1.18 43.45
CA SER A 489 11.21 -0.01 43.15
C SER A 489 10.70 1.25 43.85
N ASN A 490 11.63 2.03 44.39
CA ASN A 490 11.33 3.35 44.96
C ASN A 490 11.63 4.51 43.99
N LEU A 491 12.27 4.21 42.87
CA LEU A 491 12.58 5.16 41.80
C LEU A 491 12.32 4.52 40.42
N ILE A 492 11.48 5.16 39.62
CA ILE A 492 11.23 4.82 38.23
C ILE A 492 11.80 5.92 37.34
N LEU A 493 12.65 5.53 36.39
CA LEU A 493 13.22 6.40 35.38
C LEU A 493 12.60 6.07 34.02
N ILE A 494 12.21 7.08 33.26
CA ILE A 494 11.65 6.91 31.92
C ILE A 494 12.48 7.78 30.96
N ASP A 495 13.34 7.14 30.15
CA ASP A 495 14.15 7.83 29.13
C ASP A 495 13.40 7.92 27.81
N GLU A 496 13.62 8.98 27.04
CA GLU A 496 12.88 9.27 25.80
C GLU A 496 11.35 9.11 26.03
N PHE A 497 10.84 9.71 27.11
CA PHE A 497 9.50 9.41 27.63
C PHE A 497 8.36 9.73 26.64
N SER A 498 8.54 10.66 25.70
CA SER A 498 7.56 10.91 24.65
C SER A 498 7.41 9.69 23.75
N SER A 499 8.51 9.01 23.42
CA SER A 499 8.48 7.73 22.68
C SER A 499 7.88 6.60 23.50
N GLU A 500 8.14 6.52 24.81
CA GLU A 500 7.45 5.55 25.68
C GLU A 500 5.95 5.80 25.71
N ALA A 501 5.56 7.07 25.83
CA ALA A 501 4.17 7.46 25.86
C ALA A 501 3.48 7.12 24.54
N GLU A 502 4.17 7.20 23.40
CA GLU A 502 3.65 6.72 22.13
C GLU A 502 3.49 5.19 22.08
N VAL A 503 4.22 4.40 22.85
CA VAL A 503 3.95 2.96 22.96
C VAL A 503 2.66 2.71 23.76
N LEU A 504 2.33 3.61 24.70
CA LEU A 504 1.22 3.46 25.63
C LEU A 504 -0.09 4.11 25.14
N PHE A 505 -0.01 5.25 24.49
CA PHE A 505 -1.13 6.09 24.04
C PHE A 505 -1.06 6.38 22.54
N ASP A 506 -2.22 6.56 21.90
CA ASP A 506 -2.32 7.19 20.59
C ASP A 506 -2.23 8.73 20.69
N HIS A 507 -2.20 9.42 19.54
CA HIS A 507 -2.13 10.88 19.47
C HIS A 507 -3.35 11.62 20.07
N ARG A 508 -4.42 10.90 20.40
CA ARG A 508 -5.65 11.43 21.02
C ARG A 508 -5.72 11.11 22.52
N GLY A 509 -4.74 10.41 23.06
CA GLY A 509 -4.69 9.99 24.46
C GLY A 509 -5.46 8.70 24.75
N ASN A 510 -5.87 7.92 23.74
CA ASN A 510 -6.43 6.60 23.98
C ASN A 510 -5.31 5.59 24.25
N ILE A 511 -5.51 4.70 25.22
CA ILE A 511 -4.57 3.63 25.51
C ILE A 511 -4.56 2.63 24.36
N LYS A 512 -3.38 2.33 23.79
CA LYS A 512 -3.26 1.59 22.53
C LYS A 512 -3.73 0.13 22.59
N ASN A 513 -3.46 -0.57 23.69
CA ASN A 513 -3.76 -2.00 23.82
C ASN A 513 -3.80 -2.45 25.30
N PRO A 514 -4.29 -3.67 25.60
CA PRO A 514 -4.35 -4.19 26.98
C PRO A 514 -2.98 -4.28 27.68
N ALA A 515 -1.89 -4.52 26.93
CA ALA A 515 -0.54 -4.54 27.50
C ALA A 515 -0.12 -3.14 27.97
N ALA A 516 -0.41 -2.11 27.19
CA ALA A 516 -0.20 -0.71 27.59
C ALA A 516 -1.03 -0.36 28.85
N MET A 517 -2.29 -0.78 28.91
CA MET A 517 -3.12 -0.60 30.12
C MET A 517 -2.49 -1.29 31.34
N ALA A 518 -1.97 -2.51 31.20
CA ALA A 518 -1.32 -3.22 32.29
C ALA A 518 -0.06 -2.50 32.80
N VAL A 519 0.75 -1.97 31.89
CA VAL A 519 1.94 -1.16 32.25
C VAL A 519 1.53 0.13 32.95
N LEU A 520 0.52 0.84 32.42
CA LEU A 520 0.01 2.07 33.02
C LEU A 520 -0.56 1.80 34.42
N ALA A 521 -1.35 0.74 34.60
CA ALA A 521 -1.86 0.34 35.91
C ALA A 521 -0.72 0.05 36.91
N LEU A 522 0.30 -0.69 36.48
CA LEU A 522 1.48 -0.99 37.28
C LEU A 522 2.28 0.27 37.67
N LEU A 523 2.51 1.17 36.71
CA LEU A 523 3.19 2.44 36.98
C LEU A 523 2.38 3.30 37.96
N LYS A 524 1.06 3.34 37.82
CA LYS A 524 0.17 4.08 38.72
C LYS A 524 0.16 3.49 40.13
N GLU A 525 0.13 2.17 40.25
CA GLU A 525 0.26 1.44 41.52
C GLU A 525 1.53 1.87 42.25
N VAL A 526 2.66 1.88 41.56
CA VAL A 526 3.97 2.21 42.12
C VAL A 526 4.07 3.69 42.50
N VAL A 527 3.56 4.59 41.66
CA VAL A 527 3.43 6.02 42.00
C VAL A 527 2.57 6.23 43.25
N ASP A 528 1.41 5.57 43.33
CA ASP A 528 0.49 5.69 44.46
C ASP A 528 1.06 5.12 45.76
N SER A 529 1.99 4.16 45.66
CA SER A 529 2.75 3.63 46.79
C SER A 529 3.92 4.53 47.23
N GLY A 530 4.15 5.66 46.54
CA GLY A 530 5.12 6.70 46.91
C GLY A 530 6.46 6.63 46.19
N ALA A 531 6.58 5.82 45.12
CA ALA A 531 7.78 5.83 44.31
C ALA A 531 7.95 7.15 43.55
N GLN A 532 9.20 7.63 43.45
CA GLN A 532 9.53 8.80 42.64
C GLN A 532 9.59 8.39 41.17
N VAL A 533 8.99 9.18 40.28
CA VAL A 533 9.08 8.98 38.82
C VAL A 533 9.77 10.18 38.19
N VAL A 534 10.87 9.92 37.47
CA VAL A 534 11.57 10.95 36.69
C VAL A 534 11.54 10.56 35.23
N MET A 535 10.90 11.39 34.43
CA MET A 535 10.79 11.24 32.99
C MET A 535 11.71 12.24 32.33
N ALA A 536 12.44 11.89 31.28
CA ALA A 536 13.35 12.83 30.62
C ALA A 536 13.22 12.76 29.10
N ASP A 537 13.10 13.93 28.46
CA ASP A 537 13.03 14.03 27.00
C ASP A 537 13.44 15.43 26.54
N ALA A 538 13.70 15.57 25.24
CA ALA A 538 13.85 16.86 24.58
C ALA A 538 12.52 17.49 24.19
N ASP A 539 11.48 16.68 24.03
CA ASP A 539 10.17 17.12 23.56
C ASP A 539 9.07 16.57 24.48
N ILE A 540 7.96 17.31 24.62
CA ILE A 540 6.75 16.86 25.31
C ILE A 540 5.66 16.70 24.26
N THR A 541 5.46 15.48 23.77
CA THR A 541 4.42 15.18 22.77
C THR A 541 3.03 15.10 23.42
N PRO A 542 1.93 15.15 22.65
CA PRO A 542 0.59 14.95 23.22
C PRO A 542 0.44 13.62 23.98
N PRO A 543 0.91 12.45 23.46
CA PRO A 543 1.00 11.23 24.26
C PRO A 543 1.78 11.40 25.56
N GLY A 544 2.93 12.10 25.52
CA GLY A 544 3.72 12.44 26.70
C GLY A 544 2.91 13.21 27.75
N GLY A 545 2.12 14.20 27.32
CA GLY A 545 1.21 14.94 28.18
C GLY A 545 0.14 14.05 28.84
N HIS A 546 -0.40 13.08 28.11
CA HIS A 546 -1.35 12.11 28.66
C HIS A 546 -0.71 11.17 29.68
N LEU A 547 0.54 10.73 29.46
CA LEU A 547 1.28 9.94 30.44
C LEU A 547 1.53 10.73 31.72
N MET A 548 1.91 12.00 31.60
CA MET A 548 2.08 12.91 32.75
C MET A 548 0.79 13.05 33.55
N GLU A 549 -0.32 13.33 32.88
CA GLU A 549 -1.64 13.47 33.51
C GLU A 549 -2.07 12.17 34.20
N TYR A 550 -1.91 11.03 33.53
CA TYR A 550 -2.27 9.72 34.07
C TYR A 550 -1.48 9.36 35.34
N LEU A 551 -0.19 9.70 35.38
CA LEU A 551 0.68 9.50 36.54
C LEU A 551 0.57 10.61 37.60
N GLY A 552 -0.19 11.68 37.34
CA GLY A 552 -0.31 12.82 38.26
C GLY A 552 0.98 13.65 38.40
N ILE A 553 1.82 13.66 37.36
CA ILE A 553 3.11 14.39 37.36
C ILE A 553 2.90 15.76 36.72
N THR A 554 2.93 16.83 37.53
CA THR A 554 2.69 18.20 37.06
C THR A 554 3.95 19.06 37.00
N ARG A 555 5.06 18.62 37.61
CA ARG A 555 6.30 19.39 37.70
C ARG A 555 7.18 19.16 36.47
N VAL A 556 7.55 20.23 35.77
CA VAL A 556 8.45 20.19 34.61
C VAL A 556 9.68 21.06 34.88
N LEU A 557 10.87 20.47 34.80
CA LEU A 557 12.16 21.13 34.95
C LEU A 557 12.75 21.34 33.57
N ARG A 558 12.84 22.61 33.14
CA ARG A 558 13.46 22.98 31.88
C ARG A 558 14.92 23.34 32.10
N PHE A 559 15.81 22.64 31.41
CA PHE A 559 17.23 22.95 31.40
C PHE A 559 17.61 23.58 30.07
N ASP A 560 18.31 24.71 30.15
CA ASP A 560 18.85 25.35 28.97
C ASP A 560 20.07 24.55 28.51
N SER A 561 20.08 24.11 27.26
CA SER A 561 21.31 23.63 26.65
C SER A 561 22.06 24.82 26.05
N VAL A 562 23.38 24.85 26.25
CA VAL A 562 24.27 25.74 25.51
C VAL A 562 24.59 25.07 24.17
N HIS A 563 23.57 24.75 23.37
CA HIS A 563 23.83 24.20 22.05
C HIS A 563 24.15 25.31 21.07
N ARG A 564 25.28 25.15 20.38
CA ARG A 564 25.58 25.94 19.19
C ARG A 564 24.53 25.61 18.13
N ARG A 565 23.98 26.64 17.48
CA ARG A 565 23.14 26.45 16.28
C ARG A 565 23.96 25.68 15.25
N LYS A 566 23.54 24.44 14.96
CA LYS A 566 24.14 23.64 13.89
C LYS A 566 23.68 24.17 12.54
N LYS A 567 24.56 24.11 11.55
CA LYS A 567 24.23 24.45 10.17
C LYS A 567 23.68 23.22 9.45
N LEU A 568 22.58 23.36 8.72
CA LEU A 568 21.97 22.31 7.91
C LEU A 568 21.98 22.72 6.44
N ASN A 569 22.84 22.09 5.64
CA ASN A 569 22.93 22.31 4.21
C ASN A 569 22.03 21.30 3.48
N LEU A 570 20.97 21.77 2.83
CA LEU A 570 20.03 20.97 2.06
C LEU A 570 20.36 21.05 0.56
N TYR A 571 20.90 19.97 0.01
CA TYR A 571 21.23 19.85 -1.41
C TYR A 571 20.03 19.32 -2.19
N LEU A 572 19.53 20.08 -3.15
CA LEU A 572 18.46 19.59 -4.04
C LEU A 572 19.04 18.63 -5.08
N SER A 573 18.43 17.46 -5.26
CA SER A 573 18.88 16.55 -6.31
C SER A 573 18.38 17.04 -7.68
N GLY A 574 19.32 17.23 -8.60
CA GLY A 574 19.06 17.48 -10.02
C GLY A 574 19.17 16.20 -10.84
N LYS A 575 18.93 16.29 -12.14
CA LYS A 575 19.37 15.26 -13.08
C LYS A 575 20.54 15.81 -13.88
N ASP A 576 21.57 15.01 -14.09
CA ASP A 576 22.64 15.33 -15.02
C ASP A 576 22.14 15.22 -16.49
N LYS A 577 22.99 15.59 -17.44
CA LYS A 577 22.70 15.52 -18.88
C LYS A 577 22.35 14.10 -19.38
N ASN A 578 22.67 13.07 -18.60
CA ASN A 578 22.37 11.66 -18.88
C ASN A 578 21.10 11.18 -18.17
N GLY A 579 20.44 12.03 -17.39
CA GLY A 579 19.25 11.72 -16.60
C GLY A 579 19.54 11.03 -15.26
N ASN A 580 20.80 10.91 -14.85
CA ASN A 580 21.20 10.38 -13.55
C ASN A 580 20.99 11.44 -12.48
N GLU A 581 20.56 11.04 -11.29
CA GLU A 581 20.39 11.95 -10.18
C GLU A 581 21.77 12.48 -9.72
N THR A 582 21.96 13.81 -9.76
CA THR A 582 23.16 14.43 -9.19
C THR A 582 23.05 14.34 -7.66
N ARG A 583 24.05 13.70 -7.05
CA ARG A 583 24.11 13.47 -5.59
C ARG A 583 25.39 14.10 -5.06
N ALA A 584 25.38 15.41 -4.82
CA ALA A 584 26.51 16.15 -4.26
C ALA A 584 26.96 15.51 -2.93
N VAL A 585 26.01 15.20 -2.04
CA VAL A 585 26.30 14.48 -0.79
C VAL A 585 26.81 13.05 -1.05
N GLY A 586 26.41 12.43 -2.16
CA GLY A 586 26.95 11.12 -2.59
C GLY A 586 28.41 11.18 -3.03
N GLU A 587 28.86 12.30 -3.60
CA GLU A 587 30.28 12.53 -3.89
C GLU A 587 31.07 12.82 -2.63
N MET A 588 30.53 13.65 -1.72
CA MET A 588 31.11 13.87 -0.40
C MET A 588 31.29 12.53 0.33
N ALA A 589 30.24 11.68 0.36
CA ALA A 589 30.29 10.37 0.99
C ALA A 589 31.32 9.42 0.34
N ARG A 590 31.50 9.47 -0.98
CA ARG A 590 32.53 8.65 -1.66
C ARG A 590 33.96 9.09 -1.34
N ASN A 591 34.16 10.39 -1.10
CA ASN A 591 35.48 10.97 -0.84
C ASN A 591 35.80 11.09 0.65
N ALA A 592 34.80 10.90 1.52
CA ALA A 592 34.96 11.01 2.95
C ALA A 592 35.94 9.95 3.48
N LYS A 593 36.81 10.40 4.39
CA LYS A 593 37.71 9.53 5.14
C LYS A 593 37.15 9.14 6.50
N LYS A 594 36.28 9.99 7.06
CA LYS A 594 35.55 9.77 8.31
C LYS A 594 34.17 10.40 8.20
N ALA A 595 33.15 9.59 7.96
CA ALA A 595 31.80 10.07 7.74
C ALA A 595 30.77 9.22 8.48
N TYR A 596 29.74 9.91 8.94
CA TYR A 596 28.48 9.32 9.36
C TYR A 596 27.43 9.64 8.31
N LEU A 597 26.96 8.60 7.63
CA LEU A 597 25.93 8.66 6.61
C LEU A 597 24.60 8.18 7.22
N PHE A 598 23.55 8.98 7.13
CA PHE A 598 22.20 8.57 7.50
C PHE A 598 21.26 8.66 6.29
N HIS A 599 20.29 7.76 6.22
CA HIS A 599 19.34 7.73 5.11
C HIS A 599 18.02 7.14 5.60
N ASP A 600 16.90 7.76 5.25
CA ASP A 600 15.56 7.25 5.57
C ASP A 600 15.13 5.99 4.76
N ASN A 601 16.00 5.48 3.88
CA ASN A 601 15.75 4.33 3.03
C ASN A 601 16.74 3.19 3.35
N ARG A 602 16.21 2.06 3.80
CA ARG A 602 16.99 0.88 4.19
C ARG A 602 17.88 0.35 3.07
N ASN A 603 17.34 0.26 1.85
CA ASN A 603 18.02 -0.39 0.74
C ASN A 603 19.25 0.42 0.29
N ASP A 604 19.16 1.74 0.36
CA ASP A 604 20.28 2.63 0.03
C ASP A 604 21.40 2.54 1.08
N VAL A 605 21.06 2.38 2.38
CA VAL A 605 22.06 2.13 3.43
C VAL A 605 22.82 0.83 3.21
N GLU A 606 22.12 -0.24 2.80
CA GLU A 606 22.75 -1.51 2.43
C GLU A 606 23.68 -1.36 1.21
N ALA A 607 23.26 -0.58 0.21
CA ALA A 607 24.11 -0.28 -0.95
C ALA A 607 25.36 0.53 -0.59
N TRP A 608 25.33 1.35 0.47
CA TRP A 608 26.53 1.98 1.02
C TRP A 608 27.42 0.98 1.76
N GLY A 609 26.83 -0.05 2.38
CA GLY A 609 27.54 -1.19 2.94
C GLY A 609 28.48 -1.86 1.94
N GLU A 610 27.98 -2.12 0.73
CA GLU A 610 28.78 -2.68 -0.37
C GLU A 610 29.93 -1.77 -0.83
N ARG A 611 29.90 -0.49 -0.44
CA ARG A 611 30.91 0.53 -0.76
C ARG A 611 31.90 0.78 0.37
N GLY A 612 31.91 -0.07 1.39
CA GLY A 612 32.89 -0.03 2.48
C GLY A 612 32.44 0.76 3.71
N TYR A 613 31.18 1.19 3.78
CA TYR A 613 30.58 1.67 5.03
C TYR A 613 30.15 0.47 5.89
N LEU A 614 30.18 0.59 7.22
CA LEU A 614 29.44 -0.37 8.05
C LEU A 614 27.96 0.03 8.05
N ALA A 615 27.12 -0.82 7.45
CA ALA A 615 25.69 -0.56 7.28
C ALA A 615 24.86 -1.04 8.48
N PHE A 616 24.03 -0.15 9.00
CA PHE A 616 23.10 -0.42 10.10
C PHE A 616 21.66 -0.33 9.64
N THR A 617 21.11 -1.51 9.38
CA THR A 617 19.73 -1.76 9.02
C THR A 617 19.12 -2.81 9.92
N SER A 618 17.82 -3.03 9.76
CA SER A 618 17.11 -4.09 10.48
C SER A 618 17.65 -5.47 10.14
N GLU A 619 18.17 -5.66 8.92
CA GLU A 619 18.68 -6.94 8.41
C GLU A 619 20.13 -7.20 8.85
N THR A 620 20.93 -6.14 9.04
CA THR A 620 22.30 -6.30 9.52
C THR A 620 22.38 -6.49 11.04
N ARG A 621 21.24 -6.40 11.75
CA ARG A 621 21.15 -6.60 13.20
C ARG A 621 21.72 -7.94 13.63
N GLY A 622 22.72 -7.91 14.49
CA GLY A 622 23.31 -9.09 15.11
C GLY A 622 24.40 -9.78 14.29
N LEU A 623 24.76 -9.24 13.12
CA LEU A 623 25.98 -9.62 12.42
C LEU A 623 27.21 -9.36 13.30
N ALA A 624 28.27 -10.14 13.08
CA ALA A 624 29.48 -10.08 13.90
C ALA A 624 30.06 -8.66 13.94
N GLU A 625 30.13 -7.99 12.80
CA GLU A 625 30.67 -6.63 12.67
C GLU A 625 29.91 -5.60 13.51
N GLN A 626 28.57 -5.68 13.55
CA GLN A 626 27.77 -4.83 14.42
C GLN A 626 27.94 -5.18 15.90
N LYS A 627 28.00 -6.46 16.25
CA LYS A 627 28.25 -6.88 17.64
C LYS A 627 29.62 -6.39 18.12
N LEU A 628 30.63 -6.48 17.26
CA LEU A 628 31.97 -5.94 17.49
C LEU A 628 31.91 -4.41 17.67
N PHE A 629 31.26 -3.68 16.75
CA PHE A 629 31.05 -2.24 16.88
C PHE A 629 30.38 -1.88 18.21
N MET A 630 29.27 -2.54 18.55
CA MET A 630 28.50 -2.27 19.77
C MET A 630 29.25 -2.66 21.05
N SER A 631 30.21 -3.57 20.97
CA SER A 631 31.00 -4.00 22.13
C SER A 631 32.11 -3.01 22.51
N ASP A 632 32.65 -2.29 21.53
CA ASP A 632 33.74 -1.33 21.71
C ASP A 632 33.69 -0.27 20.60
N ILE A 633 32.68 0.60 20.69
CA ILE A 633 32.40 1.68 19.72
C ILE A 633 33.66 2.52 19.49
N PRO A 634 34.37 3.03 20.52
CA PRO A 634 35.57 3.86 20.33
C PRO A 634 36.69 3.14 19.57
N ARG A 635 36.93 1.86 19.84
CA ARG A 635 37.94 1.08 19.13
C ARG A 635 37.54 0.83 17.68
N TRP A 636 36.29 0.44 17.43
CA TRP A 636 35.85 0.11 16.08
C TRP A 636 35.92 1.32 15.17
N ILE A 637 35.46 2.49 15.64
CA ILE A 637 35.54 3.76 14.90
C ILE A 637 36.98 4.13 14.54
N LYS A 638 37.94 3.83 15.42
CA LYS A 638 39.36 4.04 15.15
C LYS A 638 39.86 3.14 14.01
N GLU A 639 39.31 1.94 13.88
CA GLU A 639 39.68 0.94 12.88
C GLU A 639 38.89 1.09 11.56
N GLN A 640 37.66 1.59 11.61
CA GLN A 640 36.72 1.73 10.49
C GLN A 640 35.93 3.04 10.60
N PRO A 641 36.27 4.06 9.80
CA PRO A 641 35.77 5.42 10.01
C PRO A 641 34.48 5.77 9.25
N LEU A 642 33.90 4.83 8.49
CA LEU A 642 32.75 5.06 7.62
C LEU A 642 31.54 4.28 8.12
N LEU A 643 30.48 5.01 8.50
CA LEU A 643 29.29 4.46 9.12
C LEU A 643 28.04 4.86 8.34
N ALA A 644 27.17 3.91 8.00
CA ALA A 644 25.91 4.18 7.30
C ALA A 644 24.72 3.65 8.10
N ALA A 645 23.72 4.48 8.35
CA ALA A 645 22.60 4.19 9.24
C ALA A 645 21.25 4.44 8.58
N SER A 646 20.32 3.52 8.80
CA SER A 646 18.90 3.68 8.46
C SER A 646 18.11 4.15 9.70
N PRO A 647 16.77 4.40 9.58
CA PRO A 647 15.87 4.70 10.70
C PRO A 647 15.98 3.78 11.92
N VAL A 648 16.53 2.58 11.76
CA VAL A 648 16.79 1.67 12.89
C VAL A 648 17.74 2.28 13.92
N TRP A 649 18.51 3.30 13.55
CA TRP A 649 19.41 4.07 14.41
C TRP A 649 18.80 5.39 14.93
N GLN A 650 17.48 5.45 15.12
CA GLN A 650 16.81 6.67 15.55
C GLN A 650 16.93 6.98 17.04
N SER A 651 17.07 5.96 17.89
CA SER A 651 17.01 6.10 19.35
C SER A 651 18.22 5.55 20.11
N GLY A 652 18.57 6.21 21.22
CA GLY A 652 19.39 5.63 22.28
C GLY A 652 20.91 5.56 22.15
N LEU A 653 21.49 5.54 20.95
CA LEU A 653 22.94 5.43 20.79
C LEU A 653 23.57 6.79 20.43
N SER A 654 24.41 7.31 21.31
CA SER A 654 25.18 8.54 21.04
C SER A 654 26.56 8.21 20.51
N LEU A 655 26.91 8.84 19.39
CA LEU A 655 28.23 8.78 18.78
C LEU A 655 29.08 9.93 19.37
N GLU A 656 29.93 9.57 20.33
CA GLU A 656 30.88 10.46 21.00
C GLU A 656 32.27 10.21 20.41
N TYR A 657 32.44 10.59 19.14
CA TYR A 657 33.72 10.47 18.44
C TYR A 657 33.86 11.53 17.35
N ASP A 658 35.10 11.84 16.97
CA ASP A 658 35.42 12.78 15.89
C ASP A 658 35.01 12.25 14.50
N VAL A 659 33.75 12.53 14.11
CA VAL A 659 33.29 12.50 12.70
C VAL A 659 33.49 13.88 12.12
N ARG A 660 34.08 13.92 10.92
CA ARG A 660 34.24 15.16 10.18
C ARG A 660 32.99 15.51 9.39
N ASP A 661 32.46 14.53 8.67
CA ASP A 661 31.36 14.73 7.74
C ASP A 661 30.07 14.02 8.22
N VAL A 662 29.02 14.79 8.52
CA VAL A 662 27.67 14.26 8.82
C VAL A 662 26.80 14.43 7.58
N LEU A 663 26.52 13.31 6.91
CA LEU A 663 25.94 13.26 5.56
C LEU A 663 24.59 12.55 5.58
N GLY A 664 23.58 13.13 4.96
CA GLY A 664 22.20 12.65 4.98
C GLY A 664 21.61 12.49 3.59
N PHE A 665 20.67 11.56 3.44
CA PHE A 665 19.78 11.48 2.30
C PHE A 665 18.34 11.38 2.78
N TYR A 666 17.45 12.15 2.15
CA TYR A 666 16.05 12.17 2.49
C TYR A 666 15.18 11.91 1.26
N ASP A 667 14.47 10.78 1.28
CA ASP A 667 13.48 10.36 0.28
C ASP A 667 12.04 10.76 0.66
N GLY A 668 11.81 11.22 1.90
CA GLY A 668 10.48 11.46 2.42
C GLY A 668 9.74 10.16 2.76
N ILE A 669 10.48 9.14 3.20
CA ILE A 669 9.94 7.87 3.68
C ILE A 669 9.59 7.98 5.16
N THR A 670 10.42 8.65 5.96
CA THR A 670 10.17 8.91 7.39
C THR A 670 9.80 10.36 7.65
N ALA A 671 9.24 10.62 8.84
CA ALA A 671 9.02 11.98 9.29
C ALA A 671 10.37 12.73 9.40
N PRO A 672 10.37 14.06 9.18
CA PRO A 672 11.57 14.89 9.32
C PRO A 672 12.28 14.75 10.65
N GLU A 673 11.50 14.70 11.73
CA GLU A 673 12.00 14.50 13.10
C GLU A 673 12.89 13.27 13.18
N SER A 674 12.43 12.13 12.65
CA SER A 674 13.15 10.87 12.72
C SER A 674 14.42 10.87 11.84
N LEU A 675 14.46 11.68 10.78
CA LEU A 675 15.68 11.92 10.01
C LEU A 675 16.67 12.76 10.83
N MET A 676 16.22 13.87 11.41
CA MET A 676 17.06 14.76 12.19
C MET A 676 17.58 14.10 13.48
N GLN A 677 16.78 13.24 14.11
CA GLN A 677 17.22 12.41 15.23
C GLN A 677 18.43 11.54 14.86
N GLN A 678 18.47 10.98 13.65
CA GLN A 678 19.64 10.23 13.18
C GLN A 678 20.84 11.15 13.04
N ALA A 679 20.67 12.30 12.37
CA ALA A 679 21.73 13.28 12.17
C ALA A 679 22.35 13.78 13.51
N GLU A 680 21.51 13.98 14.52
CA GLU A 680 21.88 14.43 15.86
C GLU A 680 22.57 13.39 16.73
N ARG A 681 22.59 12.11 16.32
CA ARG A 681 23.33 11.08 17.07
C ARG A 681 24.83 11.37 17.10
N GLN A 682 25.32 12.13 16.13
CA GLN A 682 26.67 12.66 16.15
C GLN A 682 26.77 13.92 17.01
N ARG A 683 27.37 13.76 18.20
CA ARG A 683 27.51 14.85 19.19
C ARG A 683 28.75 15.71 18.98
N GLU A 684 29.81 15.12 18.43
CA GLU A 684 31.14 15.75 18.28
C GLU A 684 31.49 16.00 16.80
N ALA A 685 30.53 16.43 15.98
CA ALA A 685 30.85 16.85 14.61
C ALA A 685 31.80 18.05 14.65
N THR A 686 32.97 17.94 14.04
CA THR A 686 34.03 18.98 14.14
C THR A 686 33.63 20.31 13.50
N ASP A 687 32.77 20.28 12.48
CA ASP A 687 32.38 21.45 11.69
C ASP A 687 30.93 21.93 11.95
N ASP A 688 30.24 21.40 12.97
CA ASP A 688 28.84 21.73 13.34
C ASP A 688 27.83 21.77 12.15
N THR A 689 28.19 21.17 11.02
CA THR A 689 27.46 21.23 9.75
C THR A 689 26.96 19.85 9.35
N ILE A 690 25.68 19.78 8.97
CA ILE A 690 25.00 18.58 8.48
C ILE A 690 24.65 18.80 7.02
N HIS A 691 25.02 17.87 6.15
CA HIS A 691 24.75 17.95 4.71
C HIS A 691 23.69 16.93 4.31
N VAL A 692 22.49 17.35 3.92
CA VAL A 692 21.40 16.44 3.53
C VAL A 692 21.05 16.61 2.06
N GLN A 693 21.06 15.53 1.29
CA GLN A 693 20.54 15.51 -0.06
C GLN A 693 19.03 15.21 -0.05
N LEU A 694 18.25 16.17 -0.53
CA LEU A 694 16.83 15.99 -0.84
C LEU A 694 16.71 15.29 -2.19
N THR A 695 16.23 14.05 -2.21
CA THR A 695 16.06 13.33 -3.47
C THR A 695 14.84 13.83 -4.22
N SER A 696 14.75 13.48 -5.51
CA SER A 696 13.64 13.90 -6.35
C SER A 696 12.28 13.37 -5.86
N MET A 697 12.28 12.32 -5.01
CA MET A 697 11.07 11.84 -4.34
C MET A 697 10.62 12.74 -3.20
N ALA A 698 11.54 13.36 -2.47
CA ALA A 698 11.23 14.19 -1.31
C ALA A 698 10.73 15.59 -1.69
N TRP A 699 11.20 16.16 -2.80
CA TRP A 699 10.82 17.52 -3.21
C TRP A 699 9.76 17.57 -4.32
N ARG A 700 9.56 16.49 -5.10
CA ARG A 700 8.42 16.43 -6.04
C ARG A 700 7.14 16.15 -5.28
N SER A 701 6.26 17.15 -5.24
CA SER A 701 4.93 17.05 -4.63
C SER A 701 4.17 15.82 -5.12
N ARG A 702 3.77 14.94 -4.20
CA ARG A 702 2.90 13.80 -4.53
C ARG A 702 1.50 14.23 -4.97
N SER A 703 1.15 15.51 -4.80
CA SER A 703 -0.17 16.09 -5.12
C SER A 703 -0.33 16.57 -6.57
N GLY A 704 0.70 16.45 -7.42
CA GLY A 704 0.62 16.83 -8.83
C GLY A 704 0.74 18.34 -9.11
N VAL A 705 1.15 19.13 -8.12
CA VAL A 705 1.71 20.48 -8.34
C VAL A 705 3.04 20.28 -9.09
N GLY A 706 3.27 21.07 -10.15
CA GLY A 706 4.23 20.71 -11.21
C GLY A 706 5.64 20.42 -10.70
N GLY A 707 6.29 19.48 -11.39
CA GLY A 707 7.54 18.86 -10.94
C GLY A 707 8.81 19.69 -11.14
N ASN A 708 8.70 21.01 -11.21
CA ASN A 708 9.86 21.90 -11.36
C ASN A 708 10.14 22.70 -10.07
N LEU A 709 11.35 23.23 -9.98
CA LEU A 709 11.84 23.98 -8.82
C LEU A 709 11.03 25.26 -8.56
N GLU A 710 10.52 25.89 -9.63
CA GLU A 710 9.70 27.09 -9.55
C GLU A 710 8.35 26.84 -8.88
N ASP A 711 7.70 25.72 -9.18
CA ASP A 711 6.46 25.29 -8.55
C ASP A 711 6.67 24.93 -7.08
N TRP A 712 7.83 24.39 -6.72
CA TRP A 712 8.20 24.13 -5.33
C TRP A 712 8.49 25.43 -4.57
N ARG A 713 9.28 26.35 -5.14
CA ARG A 713 9.50 27.71 -4.59
C ARG A 713 8.19 28.48 -4.46
N LYS A 714 7.30 28.35 -5.45
CA LYS A 714 5.98 28.93 -5.43
C LYS A 714 5.12 28.28 -4.36
N THR A 715 5.16 26.96 -4.20
CA THR A 715 4.44 26.27 -3.11
C THR A 715 4.95 26.73 -1.76
N LEU A 716 6.27 26.88 -1.57
CA LEU A 716 6.83 27.55 -0.40
C LEU A 716 6.24 28.95 -0.26
N LYS A 717 6.39 29.83 -1.26
CA LYS A 717 5.88 31.20 -1.24
C LYS A 717 4.37 31.33 -1.04
N ASP A 718 3.56 30.40 -1.55
CA ASP A 718 2.09 30.40 -1.51
C ASP A 718 1.56 29.73 -0.22
N THR A 719 2.34 28.81 0.38
CA THR A 719 2.04 28.20 1.69
C THR A 719 2.51 29.13 2.82
N LEU A 720 3.51 29.96 2.55
CA LEU A 720 3.89 31.12 3.35
C LEU A 720 2.86 32.26 3.11
N PRO A 721 2.40 33.02 4.12
CA PRO A 721 1.51 34.18 3.91
C PRO A 721 2.16 35.27 3.04
N GLU A 722 1.39 36.27 2.56
CA GLU A 722 1.88 37.39 1.71
C GLU A 722 3.04 38.21 2.30
N GLU A 723 3.32 38.08 3.61
CA GLU A 723 4.47 38.68 4.30
C GLU A 723 5.71 37.75 4.38
N GLY A 724 5.59 36.50 3.92
CA GLY A 724 6.62 35.45 3.95
C GLY A 724 7.94 35.78 3.21
N PRO A 725 7.94 36.53 2.09
CA PRO A 725 9.20 37.00 1.48
C PRO A 725 10.00 37.91 2.42
N ALA A 726 9.33 38.73 3.24
CA ALA A 726 10.00 39.57 4.24
C ALA A 726 10.58 38.75 5.41
N TYR A 727 10.08 37.53 5.66
CA TYR A 727 10.59 36.64 6.70
C TYR A 727 11.85 35.84 6.30
N LEU A 728 12.03 35.57 5.01
CA LEU A 728 13.31 35.08 4.48
C LEU A 728 14.39 36.17 4.55
N ASP A 729 14.03 37.42 4.26
CA ASP A 729 14.90 38.58 4.47
C ASP A 729 15.13 38.89 5.98
N LEU A 730 14.16 38.59 6.85
CA LEU A 730 14.28 38.76 8.31
C LEU A 730 15.10 37.66 8.99
N ALA A 731 15.16 36.45 8.42
CA ALA A 731 16.07 35.39 8.86
C ALA A 731 17.55 35.81 8.66
N GLU A 732 17.85 36.61 7.64
CA GLU A 732 19.15 37.27 7.48
C GLU A 732 19.38 38.42 8.49
N SER A 733 18.31 38.94 9.11
CA SER A 733 18.36 40.09 10.04
C SER A 733 18.38 39.74 11.54
N GLY A 734 18.22 38.46 11.92
CA GLY A 734 18.45 37.96 13.28
C GLY A 734 17.37 38.26 14.34
N VAL A 735 16.12 38.56 13.97
CA VAL A 735 15.05 38.85 14.95
C VAL A 735 14.24 37.59 15.29
N ASN A 736 14.27 37.17 16.56
CA ASN A 736 14.02 35.78 16.99
C ASN A 736 12.58 35.47 17.50
N GLU A 737 11.84 36.42 18.06
CA GLU A 737 10.63 36.10 18.86
C GLU A 737 9.34 35.86 18.04
N SER A 738 9.21 36.45 16.85
CA SER A 738 7.99 36.32 16.03
C SER A 738 7.99 35.08 15.12
N ILE A 739 9.16 34.53 14.81
CA ILE A 739 9.32 33.34 13.96
C ILE A 739 8.95 32.08 14.76
N SER A 740 9.46 31.90 15.98
CA SER A 740 9.21 30.68 16.77
C SER A 740 7.73 30.42 17.09
N ALA A 741 6.93 31.46 17.37
CA ALA A 741 5.51 31.28 17.68
C ALA A 741 4.67 30.86 16.45
N TRP A 742 5.09 31.27 15.25
CA TRP A 742 4.39 30.98 14.00
C TRP A 742 4.82 29.65 13.38
N VAL A 743 6.13 29.37 13.33
CA VAL A 743 6.65 28.09 12.83
C VAL A 743 6.03 26.95 13.65
N GLY A 744 5.94 27.12 14.98
CA GLY A 744 5.26 26.20 15.91
C GLY A 744 3.84 25.82 15.48
N GLY A 745 3.04 26.79 15.02
CA GLY A 745 1.66 26.54 14.58
C GLY A 745 1.56 25.83 13.22
N VAL A 746 2.49 26.10 12.31
CA VAL A 746 2.50 25.51 10.96
C VAL A 746 3.10 24.11 10.97
N ALA A 747 4.19 23.88 11.69
CA ALA A 747 4.78 22.56 11.83
C ALA A 747 3.85 21.61 12.58
N THR A 748 3.24 22.05 13.67
CA THR A 748 2.25 21.25 14.40
C THR A 748 1.11 20.81 13.47
N LYS A 749 0.65 21.68 12.56
CA LYS A 749 -0.41 21.37 11.60
C LYS A 749 0.05 20.43 10.47
N ILE A 750 1.26 20.63 9.93
CA ILE A 750 1.83 19.77 8.87
C ILE A 750 2.16 18.37 9.42
N VAL A 751 2.66 18.28 10.66
CA VAL A 751 2.98 17.02 11.32
C VAL A 751 1.71 16.30 11.78
N ALA A 752 0.76 16.99 12.42
CA ALA A 752 -0.46 16.37 12.94
C ALA A 752 -1.36 15.74 11.86
N ASP A 753 -1.40 16.30 10.64
CA ASP A 753 -2.26 15.81 9.56
C ASP A 753 -1.56 14.80 8.62
N ASN A 754 -0.37 14.29 8.97
CA ASN A 754 0.52 13.57 8.02
C ASN A 754 0.83 14.39 6.74
N GLY A 755 0.69 15.71 6.81
CA GLY A 755 0.91 16.65 5.71
C GLY A 755 2.34 16.59 5.17
N TRP A 756 3.31 16.19 5.98
CA TRP A 756 4.69 15.95 5.55
C TRP A 756 4.80 14.95 4.39
N ARG A 757 3.88 13.98 4.26
CA ARG A 757 3.86 13.04 3.13
C ARG A 757 3.54 13.70 1.79
N THR A 758 2.90 14.87 1.81
CA THR A 758 2.54 15.61 0.60
C THR A 758 3.69 16.47 0.10
N CYS A 759 4.51 17.01 1.01
CA CYS A 759 5.71 17.78 0.70
C CYS A 759 6.83 17.56 1.74
N PRO A 760 7.55 16.41 1.67
CA PRO A 760 8.56 16.05 2.66
C PRO A 760 9.66 17.10 2.83
N ALA A 761 10.17 17.65 1.71
CA ALA A 761 11.23 18.66 1.74
C ALA A 761 10.84 19.91 2.55
N VAL A 762 9.60 20.42 2.39
CA VAL A 762 9.12 21.60 3.14
C VAL A 762 8.97 21.25 4.62
N ALA A 763 8.46 20.07 4.94
CA ALA A 763 8.34 19.63 6.32
C ALA A 763 9.71 19.52 7.00
N LEU A 764 10.76 19.09 6.28
CA LEU A 764 12.13 19.06 6.80
C LEU A 764 12.70 20.44 7.08
N VAL A 765 12.54 21.39 6.15
CA VAL A 765 12.99 22.78 6.34
C VAL A 765 12.31 23.39 7.58
N VAL A 766 10.99 23.26 7.67
CA VAL A 766 10.20 23.80 8.78
C VAL A 766 10.66 23.20 10.11
N TYR A 767 10.75 21.87 10.19
CA TYR A 767 11.21 21.18 11.40
C TYR A 767 12.62 21.61 11.82
N ALA A 768 13.56 21.69 10.87
CA ALA A 768 14.93 22.10 11.16
C ALA A 768 15.01 23.53 11.71
N LEU A 769 14.24 24.47 11.15
CA LEU A 769 14.19 25.83 11.67
C LEU A 769 13.62 25.90 13.10
N GLU A 770 12.60 25.09 13.42
CA GLU A 770 12.07 25.00 14.80
C GLU A 770 13.07 24.43 15.79
N ALA A 771 13.80 23.41 15.36
CA ALA A 771 14.85 22.79 16.15
C ALA A 771 16.11 23.69 16.27
N GLY A 772 16.07 24.91 15.71
CA GLY A 772 17.12 25.91 15.87
C GLY A 772 18.30 25.76 14.91
N TYR A 773 18.14 25.01 13.82
CA TYR A 773 19.17 24.89 12.78
C TYR A 773 19.25 26.15 11.91
N ASP A 774 20.47 26.49 11.49
CA ASP A 774 20.71 27.44 10.41
C ASP A 774 20.63 26.70 9.06
N VAL A 775 19.52 26.84 8.34
CA VAL A 775 19.22 26.04 7.15
C VAL A 775 19.63 26.78 5.88
N GLU A 776 20.60 26.22 5.13
CA GLU A 776 21.01 26.71 3.81
C GLU A 776 20.55 25.73 2.73
N ILE A 777 19.81 26.22 1.72
CA ILE A 777 19.37 25.40 0.59
C ILE A 777 20.34 25.61 -0.57
N ILE A 778 21.01 24.54 -0.98
CA ILE A 778 22.05 24.57 -2.01
C ILE A 778 21.49 23.93 -3.29
N GLU A 779 21.42 24.74 -4.34
CA GLU A 779 20.97 24.32 -5.65
C GLU A 779 22.15 23.80 -6.48
N PRO A 780 21.97 22.74 -7.29
CA PRO A 780 23.00 22.33 -8.23
C PRO A 780 23.29 23.45 -9.23
N GLU A 781 24.57 23.76 -9.44
CA GLU A 781 25.04 24.81 -10.36
C GLU A 781 24.56 24.60 -11.82
N ASP A 782 24.13 23.38 -12.19
CA ASP A 782 23.76 22.97 -13.56
C ASP A 782 22.24 22.95 -13.88
N ILE A 783 21.35 23.44 -13.00
CA ILE A 783 19.88 23.38 -13.27
C ILE A 783 19.47 24.17 -14.53
N GLU A 784 20.19 25.25 -14.89
CA GLU A 784 19.87 26.03 -16.11
C GLU A 784 19.96 25.18 -17.39
N ALA A 785 20.81 24.15 -17.43
CA ALA A 785 20.98 23.27 -18.59
C ALA A 785 19.74 22.39 -18.86
N ASP A 786 18.94 22.05 -17.85
CA ASP A 786 17.74 21.21 -18.00
C ASP A 786 16.57 21.99 -18.62
N VAL A 787 16.47 23.29 -18.32
CA VAL A 787 15.49 24.20 -18.94
C VAL A 787 15.85 24.41 -20.42
N GLU A 788 17.12 24.62 -20.74
CA GLU A 788 17.59 24.70 -22.14
C GLU A 788 17.41 23.36 -22.87
N HIS A 789 17.54 22.22 -22.20
CA HIS A 789 17.36 20.90 -22.79
C HIS A 789 15.90 20.60 -23.15
N GLU A 790 14.92 20.97 -22.32
CA GLU A 790 13.49 20.82 -22.66
C GLU A 790 13.06 21.79 -23.78
N VAL A 791 13.58 23.01 -23.79
CA VAL A 791 13.42 23.95 -24.91
C VAL A 791 14.04 23.36 -26.18
N SER A 792 15.19 22.70 -26.08
CA SER A 792 15.86 22.00 -27.18
C SER A 792 15.10 20.77 -27.66
N LYS A 793 14.44 19.99 -26.79
CA LYS A 793 13.59 18.87 -27.23
C LYS A 793 12.37 19.33 -28.01
N LYS A 794 11.74 20.43 -27.57
CA LYS A 794 10.61 21.03 -28.31
C LYS A 794 11.05 21.54 -29.67
N SER A 795 12.21 22.21 -29.75
CA SER A 795 12.75 22.68 -31.03
C SER A 795 13.17 21.53 -31.96
N VAL A 796 13.77 20.45 -31.43
CA VAL A 796 14.11 19.25 -32.22
C VAL A 796 12.86 18.53 -32.73
N LYS A 797 11.81 18.42 -31.90
CA LYS A 797 10.53 17.86 -32.35
C LYS A 797 9.91 18.70 -33.45
N GLN A 798 9.88 20.03 -33.29
CA GLN A 798 9.34 20.93 -34.30
C GLN A 798 10.13 20.85 -35.62
N ARG A 799 11.47 20.84 -35.57
CA ARG A 799 12.31 20.67 -36.78
C ARG A 799 12.03 19.37 -37.54
N ARG A 800 11.63 18.29 -36.86
CA ARG A 800 11.24 17.05 -37.53
C ARG A 800 9.87 17.16 -38.20
N VAL A 801 8.93 17.89 -37.59
CA VAL A 801 7.64 18.22 -38.21
C VAL A 801 7.87 19.05 -39.47
N ASP A 802 8.65 20.13 -39.36
CA ASP A 802 8.92 21.06 -40.46
C ASP A 802 9.61 20.36 -41.64
N ARG A 803 10.53 19.42 -41.35
CA ARG A 803 11.12 18.55 -42.37
C ARG A 803 10.11 17.62 -43.04
N VAL A 804 9.18 17.00 -42.30
CA VAL A 804 8.13 16.16 -42.91
C VAL A 804 7.17 17.01 -43.73
N ALA A 805 6.84 18.21 -43.26
CA ALA A 805 5.99 19.16 -43.95
C ALA A 805 6.58 19.61 -45.29
N SER A 806 7.89 19.89 -45.32
CA SER A 806 8.60 20.45 -46.48
C SER A 806 9.33 19.42 -47.35
N ALA A 807 9.36 18.14 -46.96
CA ALA A 807 10.07 17.12 -47.74
C ALA A 807 9.46 16.96 -49.13
N GLY A 808 10.29 16.75 -50.17
CA GLY A 808 9.77 16.56 -51.53
C GLY A 808 8.84 15.34 -51.66
N ARG A 809 7.89 15.40 -52.59
CA ARG A 809 6.97 14.28 -52.85
C ARG A 809 7.71 13.05 -53.38
N VAL A 810 7.02 11.91 -53.28
CA VAL A 810 7.46 10.62 -53.79
C VAL A 810 6.32 10.07 -54.64
N GLU A 811 6.59 9.74 -55.89
CA GLU A 811 5.53 9.46 -56.87
C GLU A 811 5.07 8.00 -56.85
N SER A 812 5.90 7.08 -56.34
CA SER A 812 5.60 5.64 -56.35
C SER A 812 6.16 4.88 -55.15
N TRP A 813 5.61 3.67 -54.92
CA TRP A 813 6.09 2.77 -53.87
C TRP A 813 7.51 2.27 -54.13
N GLU A 814 7.88 2.07 -55.39
CA GLU A 814 9.23 1.71 -55.80
C GLU A 814 10.23 2.78 -55.37
N GLU A 815 9.90 4.06 -55.56
CA GLU A 815 10.74 5.16 -55.10
C GLU A 815 10.88 5.18 -53.57
N VAL A 816 9.81 4.91 -52.80
CA VAL A 816 9.90 4.78 -51.33
C VAL A 816 10.86 3.65 -50.93
N GLU A 817 10.78 2.49 -51.59
CA GLU A 817 11.64 1.34 -51.30
C GLU A 817 13.10 1.58 -51.72
N GLU A 818 13.35 2.29 -52.82
CA GLU A 818 14.71 2.73 -53.18
C GLU A 818 15.27 3.73 -52.16
N LEU A 819 14.47 4.71 -51.70
CA LEU A 819 14.89 5.66 -50.67
C LEU A 819 15.23 4.96 -49.34
N LYS A 820 14.53 3.88 -48.96
CA LYS A 820 14.84 3.08 -47.75
C LYS A 820 16.17 2.33 -47.83
N LYS A 821 16.73 2.11 -49.02
CA LYS A 821 18.05 1.47 -49.20
C LYS A 821 19.22 2.43 -49.01
N LEU A 822 18.96 3.74 -49.06
CA LEU A 822 19.97 4.78 -48.84
C LEU A 822 20.26 4.97 -47.35
N GLU A 823 21.42 5.52 -47.03
CA GLU A 823 21.82 5.79 -45.65
C GLU A 823 20.88 6.83 -44.99
N PRO A 824 20.32 6.54 -43.80
CA PRO A 824 19.24 7.35 -43.24
C PRO A 824 19.72 8.73 -42.76
N THR A 825 19.42 9.77 -43.53
CA THR A 825 19.52 11.18 -43.07
C THR A 825 18.17 11.66 -42.53
N PRO A 826 18.13 12.73 -41.70
CA PRO A 826 16.87 13.30 -41.23
C PRO A 826 15.94 13.75 -42.36
N GLU A 827 16.51 14.31 -43.43
CA GLU A 827 15.80 14.77 -44.62
C GLU A 827 15.24 13.59 -45.43
N LEU A 828 16.05 12.53 -45.61
CA LEU A 828 15.60 11.30 -46.26
C LEU A 828 14.50 10.60 -45.45
N SER A 829 14.65 10.55 -44.12
CA SER A 829 13.65 9.95 -43.22
C SER A 829 12.32 10.71 -43.28
N ALA A 830 12.37 12.04 -43.32
CA ALA A 830 11.20 12.88 -43.49
C ALA A 830 10.53 12.67 -44.86
N ARG A 831 11.32 12.55 -45.93
CA ARG A 831 10.84 12.25 -47.29
C ARG A 831 10.19 10.87 -47.40
N ILE A 832 10.79 9.84 -46.81
CA ILE A 832 10.22 8.49 -46.75
C ILE A 832 8.91 8.50 -45.95
N ALA A 833 8.86 9.19 -44.81
CA ALA A 833 7.65 9.28 -43.98
C ALA A 833 6.52 10.01 -44.72
N ARG A 834 6.81 11.16 -45.35
CA ARG A 834 5.86 11.93 -46.16
C ARG A 834 5.37 11.10 -47.35
N GLY A 835 6.28 10.58 -48.18
CA GLY A 835 5.95 9.79 -49.38
C GLY A 835 5.13 8.54 -49.05
N SER A 836 5.52 7.80 -48.01
CA SER A 836 4.77 6.63 -47.54
C SER A 836 3.36 7.00 -47.06
N ALA A 837 3.17 8.16 -46.44
CA ALA A 837 1.86 8.62 -46.00
C ALA A 837 1.01 9.12 -47.18
N GLU A 838 1.58 9.91 -48.10
CA GLU A 838 0.88 10.42 -49.28
C GLU A 838 0.33 9.29 -50.16
N LEU A 839 1.15 8.27 -50.42
CA LEU A 839 0.76 7.10 -51.20
C LEU A 839 -0.30 6.24 -50.51
N GLN A 840 -0.22 6.07 -49.17
CA GLN A 840 -1.21 5.27 -48.42
C GLN A 840 -2.55 5.96 -48.22
N LEU A 841 -2.56 7.29 -48.17
CA LEU A 841 -3.74 8.08 -47.87
C LEU A 841 -4.37 8.70 -49.13
N HIS A 842 -3.76 8.48 -50.31
CA HIS A 842 -4.13 9.12 -51.57
C HIS A 842 -4.23 10.64 -51.42
N VAL A 843 -3.16 11.25 -50.91
CA VAL A 843 -3.05 12.71 -50.73
C VAL A 843 -2.95 13.37 -52.10
N THR A 844 -3.80 14.37 -52.32
CA THR A 844 -3.88 15.16 -53.56
C THR A 844 -3.31 16.56 -53.34
N ASP A 845 -3.06 17.29 -54.42
CA ASP A 845 -2.54 18.66 -54.35
C ASP A 845 -3.48 19.59 -53.55
N GLY A 846 -4.79 19.30 -53.55
CA GLY A 846 -5.78 20.06 -52.77
C GLY A 846 -5.74 19.83 -51.25
N ASP A 847 -4.95 18.86 -50.76
CA ASP A 847 -4.73 18.64 -49.32
C ASP A 847 -3.42 19.27 -48.82
N LEU A 848 -2.62 19.82 -49.74
CA LEU A 848 -1.36 20.51 -49.46
C LEU A 848 -1.63 22.02 -49.40
N ASP A 849 -0.71 22.78 -48.80
CA ASP A 849 -0.75 24.23 -48.87
C ASP A 849 -0.34 24.75 -50.27
N GLU A 850 -0.41 26.08 -50.46
CA GLU A 850 -0.13 26.72 -51.75
C GLU A 850 1.30 26.48 -52.26
N ASP A 851 2.24 26.17 -51.37
CA ASP A 851 3.64 25.87 -51.69
C ASP A 851 3.87 24.35 -51.92
N GLY A 852 2.81 23.54 -51.85
CA GLY A 852 2.89 22.08 -51.96
C GLY A 852 3.47 21.42 -50.71
N ASN A 853 3.51 22.10 -49.57
CA ASN A 853 3.91 21.52 -48.30
C ASN A 853 2.71 20.87 -47.60
N MET A 854 3.00 19.86 -46.79
CA MET A 854 1.98 19.20 -45.97
C MET A 854 1.65 20.09 -44.76
N PRO A 855 0.36 20.38 -44.47
CA PRO A 855 -0.03 21.18 -43.32
C PRO A 855 0.60 20.70 -42.02
N GLU A 856 0.98 21.63 -41.14
CA GLU A 856 1.80 21.34 -39.94
C GLU A 856 1.16 20.28 -39.03
N ASP A 857 -0.17 20.32 -38.87
CA ASP A 857 -0.93 19.35 -38.09
C ASP A 857 -0.93 17.96 -38.73
N MET A 858 -1.02 17.89 -40.06
CA MET A 858 -0.89 16.65 -40.83
C MET A 858 0.53 16.08 -40.75
N ALA A 859 1.56 16.93 -40.88
CA ALA A 859 2.96 16.55 -40.77
C ALA A 859 3.32 16.01 -39.38
N LYS A 860 2.80 16.62 -38.30
CA LYS A 860 2.91 16.11 -36.92
C LYS A 860 2.38 14.69 -36.81
N GLU A 861 1.22 14.43 -37.41
CA GLU A 861 0.58 13.13 -37.32
C GLU A 861 1.24 12.08 -38.22
N VAL A 862 1.74 12.46 -39.41
CA VAL A 862 2.58 11.61 -40.26
C VAL A 862 3.86 11.22 -39.53
N GLN A 863 4.54 12.17 -38.90
CA GLN A 863 5.77 11.92 -38.15
C GLN A 863 5.55 10.92 -37.00
N SER A 864 4.40 11.00 -36.32
CA SER A 864 4.03 10.05 -35.26
C SER A 864 3.51 8.70 -35.76
N GLY A 865 3.20 8.58 -37.07
CA GLY A 865 2.53 7.42 -37.68
C GLY A 865 1.02 7.34 -37.42
N GLU A 866 0.45 8.26 -36.63
CA GLU A 866 -0.96 8.23 -36.23
C GLU A 866 -1.91 8.55 -37.39
N LEU A 867 -1.51 9.41 -38.35
CA LEU A 867 -2.39 9.78 -39.47
C LEU A 867 -2.79 8.58 -40.33
N VAL A 868 -1.80 7.79 -40.75
CA VAL A 868 -1.98 6.59 -41.57
C VAL A 868 -2.78 5.54 -40.81
N LYS A 869 -2.39 5.28 -39.56
CA LYS A 869 -3.05 4.28 -38.70
C LYS A 869 -4.52 4.61 -38.47
N ARG A 870 -4.84 5.85 -38.10
CA ARG A 870 -6.21 6.28 -37.80
C ARG A 870 -7.08 6.41 -39.04
N SER A 871 -6.52 6.84 -40.17
CA SER A 871 -7.27 6.89 -41.44
C SER A 871 -7.62 5.49 -41.95
N LYS A 872 -6.70 4.52 -41.80
CA LYS A 872 -6.99 3.10 -42.08
C LYS A 872 -8.03 2.51 -41.13
N LEU A 873 -8.11 2.95 -39.87
CA LEU A 873 -9.18 2.56 -38.96
C LEU A 873 -10.51 3.21 -39.35
N ALA A 874 -10.49 4.47 -39.76
CA ALA A 874 -11.67 5.21 -40.21
C ALA A 874 -12.26 4.65 -41.50
N SER A 875 -11.44 4.11 -42.42
CA SER A 875 -11.93 3.54 -43.68
C SER A 875 -12.88 2.36 -43.47
N TRP A 876 -12.77 1.62 -42.36
CA TRP A 876 -13.68 0.52 -42.01
C TRP A 876 -15.14 0.98 -41.83
N LEU A 877 -15.38 2.25 -41.49
CA LEU A 877 -16.74 2.81 -41.39
C LEU A 877 -17.42 2.98 -42.75
N TRP A 878 -16.63 2.99 -43.84
CA TRP A 878 -17.09 3.31 -45.19
C TRP A 878 -17.21 2.09 -46.12
N VAL A 879 -16.61 0.96 -45.75
CA VAL A 879 -16.66 -0.26 -46.57
C VAL A 879 -18.05 -0.89 -46.47
N ASP A 880 -18.72 -1.11 -47.60
CA ASP A 880 -20.08 -1.69 -47.64
C ASP A 880 -20.11 -3.16 -47.14
N HIS A 881 -21.20 -3.55 -46.49
CA HIS A 881 -21.35 -4.87 -45.85
C HIS A 881 -21.39 -6.02 -46.88
N GLU A 882 -21.96 -5.79 -48.06
CA GLU A 882 -22.05 -6.80 -49.12
C GLU A 882 -20.68 -7.16 -49.72
N ASN A 883 -19.77 -6.18 -49.80
CA ASN A 883 -18.41 -6.38 -50.32
C ASN A 883 -17.51 -7.23 -49.39
N LEU A 884 -17.84 -7.30 -48.10
CA LEU A 884 -17.10 -8.13 -47.11
C LEU A 884 -17.59 -9.58 -47.08
N GLN A 885 -18.87 -9.84 -47.37
CA GLN A 885 -19.41 -11.21 -47.35
C GLN A 885 -18.92 -12.09 -48.50
N GLY A 886 -18.50 -11.50 -49.62
CA GLY A 886 -17.94 -12.23 -50.78
C GLY A 886 -16.53 -12.78 -50.57
N LYS A 887 -15.75 -12.25 -49.63
CA LYS A 887 -14.37 -12.69 -49.35
C LYS A 887 -14.34 -13.77 -48.27
N ARG A 888 -14.78 -14.98 -48.63
CA ARG A 888 -14.88 -16.12 -47.68
C ARG A 888 -13.55 -16.64 -47.11
N HIS A 889 -12.39 -16.10 -47.47
CA HIS A 889 -11.09 -16.64 -47.05
C HIS A 889 -10.13 -15.52 -46.65
N GLY A 890 -10.16 -15.09 -45.38
CA GLY A 890 -9.04 -14.38 -44.78
C GLY A 890 -9.39 -13.39 -43.68
N ARG A 891 -9.18 -13.81 -42.42
CA ARG A 891 -9.10 -13.00 -41.19
C ARG A 891 -10.44 -12.57 -40.57
N MET A 892 -10.85 -13.35 -39.58
CA MET A 892 -11.89 -13.04 -38.59
C MET A 892 -11.76 -11.62 -37.98
N ASP A 893 -10.54 -11.06 -37.99
CA ASP A 893 -10.20 -9.76 -37.45
C ASP A 893 -10.88 -8.59 -38.19
N GLU A 894 -11.09 -8.66 -39.51
CA GLU A 894 -11.62 -7.53 -40.31
C GLU A 894 -13.11 -7.30 -40.12
N CYS A 895 -13.92 -8.37 -40.16
CA CYS A 895 -15.35 -8.31 -39.85
C CYS A 895 -15.61 -7.87 -38.40
N VAL A 896 -14.74 -8.30 -37.48
CA VAL A 896 -14.80 -7.88 -36.07
C VAL A 896 -14.47 -6.39 -35.94
N LEU A 897 -13.38 -5.92 -36.56
CA LEU A 897 -13.00 -4.50 -36.53
C LEU A 897 -14.05 -3.59 -37.15
N LYS A 898 -14.66 -3.97 -38.29
CA LYS A 898 -15.78 -3.21 -38.86
C LYS A 898 -16.97 -3.15 -37.90
N ARG A 899 -17.40 -4.29 -37.35
CA ARG A 899 -18.55 -4.33 -36.45
C ARG A 899 -18.30 -3.54 -35.16
N LEU A 900 -17.05 -3.51 -34.70
CA LEU A 900 -16.61 -2.64 -33.61
C LEU A 900 -16.66 -1.16 -34.00
N ALA A 901 -16.24 -0.81 -35.22
CA ALA A 901 -16.34 0.55 -35.75
C ALA A 901 -17.80 1.01 -35.82
N ASP A 902 -18.70 0.17 -36.35
CA ASP A 902 -20.14 0.44 -36.46
C ASP A 902 -20.78 0.66 -35.08
N ILE A 903 -20.46 -0.20 -34.10
CA ILE A 903 -20.93 -0.04 -32.72
C ILE A 903 -20.39 1.24 -32.09
N THR A 904 -19.09 1.51 -32.29
CA THR A 904 -18.45 2.71 -31.74
C THR A 904 -19.08 3.97 -32.32
N ALA A 905 -19.30 4.02 -33.64
CA ALA A 905 -19.97 5.13 -34.32
C ALA A 905 -21.43 5.28 -33.84
N ALA A 906 -22.19 4.19 -33.79
CA ALA A 906 -23.58 4.20 -33.33
C ALA A 906 -23.70 4.69 -31.87
N LYS A 907 -22.82 4.24 -30.98
CA LYS A 907 -22.82 4.63 -29.55
C LYS A 907 -22.31 6.05 -29.33
N ALA A 908 -21.43 6.55 -30.19
CA ALA A 908 -21.06 7.96 -30.24
C ALA A 908 -22.15 8.85 -30.91
N GLY A 909 -23.23 8.25 -31.42
CA GLY A 909 -24.31 8.93 -32.13
C GLY A 909 -23.87 9.58 -33.43
N LEU A 910 -22.82 9.04 -34.03
CA LEU A 910 -22.28 9.45 -35.31
C LEU A 910 -23.02 8.72 -36.42
N ASP A 911 -23.15 9.40 -37.55
CA ASP A 911 -23.58 8.77 -38.79
C ASP A 911 -22.37 7.97 -39.31
N PRO A 912 -22.41 6.62 -39.38
CA PRO A 912 -21.31 5.84 -39.94
C PRO A 912 -21.06 6.22 -41.41
N PHE A 913 -22.08 6.73 -42.10
CA PHE A 913 -22.00 7.23 -43.46
C PHE A 913 -21.72 8.74 -43.55
N ASN A 914 -21.44 9.39 -42.42
CA ASN A 914 -20.89 10.74 -42.36
C ASN A 914 -20.21 11.01 -41.00
N PRO A 915 -19.04 10.40 -40.73
CA PRO A 915 -18.33 10.47 -39.45
C PRO A 915 -17.78 11.87 -39.14
N THR A 916 -17.79 12.78 -40.12
CA THR A 916 -17.45 14.20 -39.91
C THR A 916 -18.57 14.98 -39.24
N LYS A 917 -19.83 14.51 -39.33
CA LYS A 917 -20.92 15.14 -38.60
C LYS A 917 -20.75 14.83 -37.12
N PRO A 918 -20.66 15.85 -36.25
CA PRO A 918 -20.57 15.60 -34.82
C PRO A 918 -21.77 14.80 -34.33
N GLY A 919 -21.50 13.85 -33.44
CA GLY A 919 -22.53 12.94 -32.95
C GLY A 919 -23.69 13.67 -32.28
N ARG A 920 -24.92 13.22 -32.52
CA ARG A 920 -26.11 13.72 -31.80
C ARG A 920 -26.17 13.20 -30.37
N HIS A 921 -25.54 12.06 -30.10
CA HIS A 921 -25.51 11.47 -28.78
C HIS A 921 -24.29 11.97 -27.99
N VAL A 922 -24.59 12.54 -26.84
CA VAL A 922 -23.61 12.80 -25.79
C VAL A 922 -23.60 11.56 -24.93
N LEU A 923 -22.43 10.96 -24.68
CA LEU A 923 -22.32 9.96 -23.63
C LEU A 923 -22.44 10.66 -22.27
N ARG A 924 -23.53 10.38 -21.55
CA ARG A 924 -24.02 11.10 -20.38
C ARG A 924 -23.60 10.44 -19.06
N SER A 925 -23.25 9.16 -19.05
CA SER A 925 -22.92 8.42 -17.82
C SER A 925 -21.92 7.27 -18.03
N ALA A 926 -21.34 6.79 -16.92
CA ALA A 926 -20.53 5.58 -16.91
C ALA A 926 -21.32 4.33 -17.33
N ASP A 927 -22.64 4.31 -17.10
CA ASP A 927 -23.50 3.20 -17.52
C ASP A 927 -23.54 3.07 -19.05
N GLU A 928 -23.60 4.19 -19.78
CA GLU A 928 -23.56 4.17 -21.24
C GLU A 928 -22.20 3.70 -21.78
N ALA A 929 -21.10 3.99 -21.07
CA ALA A 929 -19.78 3.45 -21.38
C ALA A 929 -19.69 1.94 -21.09
N VAL A 930 -20.31 1.48 -20.00
CA VAL A 930 -20.43 0.05 -19.66
C VAL A 930 -21.27 -0.70 -20.70
N ASP A 931 -22.37 -0.11 -21.17
CA ASP A 931 -23.22 -0.71 -22.20
C ASP A 931 -22.51 -0.79 -23.55
N MET A 932 -21.68 0.19 -23.89
CA MET A 932 -20.80 0.09 -25.05
C MET A 932 -19.79 -1.05 -24.89
N MET A 933 -19.15 -1.18 -23.72
CA MET A 933 -18.20 -2.27 -23.46
C MET A 933 -18.86 -3.65 -23.56
N LYS A 934 -20.11 -3.79 -23.10
CA LYS A 934 -20.88 -5.03 -23.27
C LYS A 934 -21.14 -5.33 -24.75
N ALA A 935 -21.59 -4.33 -25.51
CA ALA A 935 -21.82 -4.48 -26.96
C ALA A 935 -20.52 -4.85 -27.72
N ILE A 936 -19.38 -4.27 -27.31
CA ILE A 936 -18.08 -4.64 -27.85
C ILE A 936 -17.75 -6.11 -27.52
N GLN A 937 -17.94 -6.54 -26.27
CA GLN A 937 -17.66 -7.92 -25.84
C GLN A 937 -18.52 -8.97 -26.53
N GLU A 938 -19.78 -8.64 -26.80
CA GLU A 938 -20.68 -9.50 -27.59
C GLU A 938 -20.14 -9.73 -29.00
N VAL A 939 -19.59 -8.69 -29.64
CA VAL A 939 -18.97 -8.82 -30.97
C VAL A 939 -17.71 -9.68 -30.93
N VAL A 940 -16.91 -9.58 -29.87
CA VAL A 940 -15.66 -10.36 -29.76
C VAL A 940 -15.84 -11.74 -29.11
N GLY A 941 -17.08 -12.17 -28.89
CA GLY A 941 -17.42 -13.52 -28.47
C GLY A 941 -17.02 -13.88 -27.02
N GLY A 942 -16.92 -12.89 -26.12
CA GLY A 942 -16.69 -13.12 -24.68
C GLY A 942 -15.28 -13.61 -24.30
N LYS A 943 -14.37 -13.81 -25.25
CA LYS A 943 -13.00 -14.27 -24.98
C LYS A 943 -12.02 -13.10 -24.88
N THR A 944 -11.88 -12.53 -23.68
CA THR A 944 -11.11 -11.30 -23.42
C THR A 944 -9.67 -11.33 -23.96
N ARG A 945 -8.99 -12.47 -23.96
CA ARG A 945 -7.61 -12.59 -24.46
C ARG A 945 -7.50 -12.52 -25.98
N GLU A 946 -8.37 -13.24 -26.68
CA GLU A 946 -8.45 -13.20 -28.15
C GLU A 946 -9.01 -11.86 -28.60
N ALA A 947 -9.94 -11.28 -27.85
CA ALA A 947 -10.45 -9.94 -28.08
C ALA A 947 -9.38 -8.86 -27.96
N ASN A 948 -8.62 -8.86 -26.85
CA ASN A 948 -7.52 -7.92 -26.67
C ASN A 948 -6.43 -8.10 -27.73
N ARG A 949 -6.23 -9.32 -28.25
CA ARG A 949 -5.35 -9.56 -29.40
C ARG A 949 -5.89 -8.87 -30.66
N VAL A 950 -7.15 -9.08 -31.03
CA VAL A 950 -7.77 -8.42 -32.20
C VAL A 950 -7.74 -6.89 -32.07
N LEU A 951 -8.04 -6.37 -30.88
CA LEU A 951 -7.99 -4.93 -30.59
C LEU A 951 -6.58 -4.36 -30.68
N SER A 952 -5.57 -5.09 -30.18
CA SER A 952 -4.16 -4.68 -30.29
C SER A 952 -3.68 -4.65 -31.75
N LEU A 953 -4.18 -5.56 -32.60
CA LEU A 953 -3.90 -5.57 -34.03
C LEU A 953 -4.51 -4.35 -34.74
N GLY A 954 -5.69 -3.91 -34.29
CA GLY A 954 -6.30 -2.63 -34.67
C GLY A 954 -5.69 -1.41 -33.97
N GLY A 955 -4.70 -1.59 -33.07
CA GLY A 955 -4.10 -0.51 -32.30
C GLY A 955 -5.06 0.21 -31.34
N LEU A 956 -6.11 -0.48 -30.90
CA LEU A 956 -7.11 -0.03 -29.93
C LEU A 956 -6.69 -0.42 -28.49
N PRO A 957 -7.14 0.31 -27.45
CA PRO A 957 -6.86 -0.05 -26.06
C PRO A 957 -7.39 -1.45 -25.71
N ALA A 958 -6.78 -2.10 -24.71
CA ALA A 958 -7.31 -3.36 -24.19
C ALA A 958 -8.66 -3.13 -23.49
N LEU A 959 -9.55 -4.12 -23.58
CA LEU A 959 -10.78 -4.15 -22.78
C LEU A 959 -10.43 -4.33 -21.32
N LEU A 960 -11.06 -3.51 -20.46
CA LEU A 960 -10.99 -3.67 -19.03
C LEU A 960 -11.58 -5.03 -18.62
N ASN A 961 -10.90 -5.76 -17.74
CA ASN A 961 -11.46 -6.98 -17.18
C ASN A 961 -12.58 -6.64 -16.16
N ASP A 962 -13.33 -7.64 -15.70
CA ASP A 962 -14.47 -7.41 -14.79
C ASP A 962 -14.04 -6.84 -13.43
N LYS A 963 -12.80 -7.13 -13.01
CA LYS A 963 -12.22 -6.63 -11.75
C LYS A 963 -11.82 -5.16 -11.88
N GLU A 964 -11.14 -4.80 -12.96
CA GLU A 964 -10.78 -3.41 -13.30
C GLU A 964 -12.01 -2.54 -13.51
N ARG A 965 -13.07 -3.06 -14.15
CA ARG A 965 -14.35 -2.34 -14.29
C ARG A 965 -15.04 -2.08 -12.97
N LYS A 966 -14.98 -3.02 -12.04
CA LYS A 966 -15.57 -2.87 -10.69
C LYS A 966 -14.72 -1.97 -9.79
N ALA A 967 -13.42 -1.87 -10.05
CA ALA A 967 -12.48 -1.06 -9.29
C ALA A 967 -12.32 0.37 -9.83
N ALA A 968 -12.53 0.59 -11.13
CA ALA A 968 -12.41 1.90 -11.75
C ALA A 968 -13.56 2.82 -11.31
N ASP A 969 -13.22 4.00 -10.78
CA ASP A 969 -14.21 5.03 -10.52
C ASP A 969 -14.71 5.66 -11.85
N ASN A 970 -15.74 6.50 -11.77
CA ASN A 970 -16.28 7.17 -12.96
C ASN A 970 -15.25 8.05 -13.70
N LYS A 971 -14.19 8.52 -13.02
CA LYS A 971 -13.15 9.37 -13.61
C LYS A 971 -12.20 8.53 -14.44
N ASP A 972 -11.87 7.32 -13.98
CA ASP A 972 -11.00 6.38 -14.68
C ASP A 972 -11.69 5.75 -15.88
N LEU A 973 -12.99 5.41 -15.77
CA LEU A 973 -13.78 4.94 -16.92
C LEU A 973 -13.92 6.01 -18.01
N GLY A 974 -14.09 7.28 -17.63
CA GLY A 974 -14.12 8.39 -18.59
C GLY A 974 -12.78 8.60 -19.30
N SER A 975 -11.66 8.44 -18.57
CA SER A 975 -10.31 8.49 -19.13
C SER A 975 -10.06 7.34 -20.12
N TRP A 976 -10.39 6.11 -19.73
CA TRP A 976 -10.29 4.93 -20.61
C TRP A 976 -11.13 5.11 -21.88
N PHE A 977 -12.39 5.53 -21.73
CA PHE A 977 -13.28 5.75 -22.86
C PHE A 977 -12.77 6.85 -23.79
N SER A 978 -12.22 7.93 -23.23
CA SER A 978 -11.57 8.98 -24.03
C SER A 978 -10.36 8.46 -24.80
N GLY A 979 -9.58 7.56 -24.19
CA GLY A 979 -8.49 6.86 -24.88
C GLY A 979 -9.00 5.97 -26.01
N TRP A 980 -10.09 5.23 -25.78
CA TRP A 980 -10.74 4.38 -26.78
C TRP A 980 -11.23 5.17 -28.00
N MET A 981 -12.01 6.23 -27.76
CA MET A 981 -12.48 7.12 -28.82
C MET A 981 -11.33 7.81 -29.54
N GLY A 982 -10.31 8.22 -28.80
CA GLY A 982 -9.08 8.79 -29.36
C GLY A 982 -8.36 7.84 -30.31
N ALA A 983 -8.34 6.53 -30.04
CA ALA A 983 -7.70 5.54 -30.90
C ALA A 983 -8.40 5.37 -32.27
N TRP A 984 -9.72 5.57 -32.32
CA TRP A 984 -10.49 5.67 -33.56
C TRP A 984 -10.38 7.03 -34.25
N GLY A 985 -9.57 7.95 -33.72
CA GLY A 985 -9.39 9.29 -34.28
C GLY A 985 -10.48 10.29 -33.92
N TYR A 986 -11.33 9.98 -32.95
CA TYR A 986 -12.31 10.92 -32.43
C TYR A 986 -11.68 11.90 -31.45
N VAL A 987 -12.04 13.17 -31.59
CA VAL A 987 -11.72 14.23 -30.63
C VAL A 987 -12.98 14.62 -29.87
N SER A 988 -12.84 14.82 -28.56
CA SER A 988 -13.92 15.38 -27.77
C SER A 988 -13.83 16.89 -27.77
N THR A 989 -14.91 17.55 -28.19
CA THR A 989 -15.10 18.98 -27.98
C THR A 989 -16.01 19.18 -26.78
N ARG A 990 -15.57 20.04 -25.86
CA ARG A 990 -16.35 20.38 -24.69
C ARG A 990 -17.46 21.33 -25.11
N VAL A 991 -18.71 20.92 -24.94
CA VAL A 991 -19.85 21.79 -25.21
C VAL A 991 -20.35 22.33 -23.88
N GLN A 992 -20.16 23.63 -23.64
CA GLN A 992 -20.86 24.33 -22.56
C GLN A 992 -22.25 24.73 -23.06
N GLU A 993 -23.25 23.92 -22.78
CA GLU A 993 -24.65 24.39 -22.86
C GLU A 993 -24.95 25.26 -21.64
N LYS A 994 -25.40 26.49 -21.88
CA LYS A 994 -25.92 27.38 -20.83
C LYS A 994 -27.00 26.64 -20.04
N GLY A 995 -26.78 26.46 -18.74
CA GLY A 995 -27.74 25.84 -17.80
C GLY A 995 -27.47 24.39 -17.40
N VAL A 996 -26.54 23.68 -18.06
CA VAL A 996 -26.21 22.28 -17.72
C VAL A 996 -24.85 22.20 -17.03
N LYS A 997 -24.84 21.98 -15.71
CA LYS A 997 -23.60 21.84 -14.91
C LYS A 997 -22.95 20.43 -15.01
N GLN A 998 -23.26 19.62 -16.04
CA GLN A 998 -22.56 18.37 -16.36
C GLN A 998 -21.65 18.62 -17.56
N ARG A 999 -20.42 18.08 -17.52
CA ARG A 999 -19.50 18.17 -18.65
C ARG A 999 -20.05 17.33 -19.79
N ARG A 1000 -20.50 17.97 -20.87
CA ARG A 1000 -20.90 17.28 -22.10
C ARG A 1000 -19.75 17.31 -23.08
N TYR A 1001 -19.48 16.15 -23.65
CA TYR A 1001 -18.49 15.97 -24.70
C TYR A 1001 -19.22 15.61 -25.98
N ARG A 1002 -18.94 16.36 -27.03
CA ARG A 1002 -19.35 16.04 -28.39
C ARG A 1002 -18.16 15.41 -29.08
N TRP A 1003 -18.35 14.21 -29.60
CA TRP A 1003 -17.32 13.50 -30.33
C TRP A 1003 -17.48 13.76 -31.82
N SER A 1004 -16.38 14.04 -32.48
CA SER A 1004 -16.29 14.15 -33.93
C SER A 1004 -14.97 13.55 -34.39
N MET A 1005 -14.98 12.84 -35.51
CA MET A 1005 -13.73 12.38 -36.11
C MET A 1005 -12.95 13.60 -36.59
N LYS A 1006 -11.62 13.61 -36.45
CA LYS A 1006 -10.84 14.66 -37.12
C LYS A 1006 -11.13 14.62 -38.63
N PRO A 1007 -11.39 15.77 -39.28
CA PRO A 1007 -11.72 15.81 -40.70
C PRO A 1007 -10.71 15.07 -41.59
N SER A 1008 -9.41 15.20 -41.28
CA SER A 1008 -8.33 14.50 -42.00
C SER A 1008 -8.53 12.97 -42.01
N TYR A 1009 -8.78 12.34 -40.87
CA TYR A 1009 -9.00 10.89 -40.81
C TYR A 1009 -10.23 10.44 -41.59
N ALA A 1010 -11.31 11.22 -41.54
CA ALA A 1010 -12.55 10.89 -42.24
C ALA A 1010 -12.39 11.03 -43.76
N ILE A 1011 -11.72 12.08 -44.23
CA ILE A 1011 -11.44 12.32 -45.65
C ILE A 1011 -10.55 11.22 -46.21
N PHE A 1012 -9.39 10.98 -45.58
CA PHE A 1012 -8.46 9.97 -46.06
C PHE A 1012 -9.00 8.55 -45.86
N GLY A 1013 -9.71 8.28 -44.76
CA GLY A 1013 -10.39 7.01 -44.55
C GLY A 1013 -11.42 6.72 -45.63
N LYS A 1014 -12.20 7.71 -46.06
CA LYS A 1014 -13.13 7.56 -47.18
C LYS A 1014 -12.40 7.26 -48.50
N ARG A 1015 -11.31 7.99 -48.81
CA ARG A 1015 -10.52 7.74 -50.03
C ARG A 1015 -9.93 6.32 -50.05
N ILE A 1016 -9.41 5.84 -48.93
CA ILE A 1016 -8.92 4.47 -48.77
C ILE A 1016 -10.05 3.45 -49.02
N ALA A 1017 -11.28 3.74 -48.59
CA ALA A 1017 -12.43 2.86 -48.80
C ALA A 1017 -12.97 2.90 -50.25
N ASP A 1018 -12.92 4.06 -50.91
CA ASP A 1018 -13.40 4.27 -52.27
C ASP A 1018 -12.44 3.68 -53.33
N ASP A 1019 -11.16 3.46 -53.00
CA ASP A 1019 -10.20 2.81 -53.88
C ASP A 1019 -10.52 1.31 -54.05
N LYS A 1020 -11.36 1.00 -55.05
CA LYS A 1020 -11.80 -0.36 -55.41
C LYS A 1020 -10.67 -1.25 -55.97
N ASN A 1021 -9.56 -0.66 -56.41
CA ASN A 1021 -8.41 -1.38 -56.98
C ASN A 1021 -7.27 -1.56 -55.97
N GLY A 1022 -7.35 -0.94 -54.79
CA GLY A 1022 -6.39 -1.05 -53.71
C GLY A 1022 -6.45 -2.43 -53.04
N VAL A 1023 -5.37 -3.20 -53.20
CA VAL A 1023 -5.19 -4.52 -52.57
C VAL A 1023 -5.24 -4.41 -51.05
N TRP A 1024 -6.42 -4.58 -50.46
CA TRP A 1024 -6.58 -4.87 -49.02
C TRP A 1024 -5.80 -6.15 -48.58
N GLY A 1025 -5.29 -6.94 -49.54
CA GLY A 1025 -4.66 -8.24 -49.35
C GLY A 1025 -3.15 -8.29 -49.00
N ASN A 1026 -2.40 -7.18 -48.95
CA ASN A 1026 -0.94 -7.22 -48.75
C ASN A 1026 -0.44 -6.78 -47.36
N LEU A 1027 -1.30 -6.76 -46.35
CA LEU A 1027 -0.96 -6.43 -44.95
C LEU A 1027 -0.25 -7.59 -44.20
N GLY A 1028 0.66 -8.34 -44.83
CA GLY A 1028 1.32 -9.46 -44.14
C GLY A 1028 2.49 -10.17 -44.80
N LYS A 1029 3.00 -9.72 -45.95
CA LYS A 1029 4.25 -10.26 -46.50
C LYS A 1029 5.26 -9.13 -46.67
N LEU A 1030 6.18 -9.03 -45.71
CA LEU A 1030 7.54 -8.60 -46.01
C LEU A 1030 8.13 -9.62 -47.00
N PRO A 1031 8.98 -9.22 -47.97
CA PRO A 1031 9.65 -10.19 -48.82
C PRO A 1031 10.50 -11.10 -47.92
N GLN A 1032 10.20 -12.41 -47.93
CA GLN A 1032 11.20 -13.38 -47.53
C GLN A 1032 12.30 -13.31 -48.60
N THR A 1033 13.52 -13.03 -48.17
CA THR A 1033 14.70 -13.23 -48.99
C THR A 1033 14.82 -14.71 -49.27
N ASP A 1034 14.39 -15.14 -50.45
CA ASP A 1034 14.78 -16.44 -50.97
C ASP A 1034 16.29 -16.37 -51.25
N THR A 1035 17.05 -17.10 -50.45
CA THR A 1035 18.45 -17.38 -50.71
C THR A 1035 18.54 -18.37 -51.86
N GLU A 1036 18.70 -17.87 -53.08
CA GLU A 1036 19.35 -18.66 -54.13
C GLU A 1036 20.40 -17.81 -54.86
N SER A 1037 21.59 -18.39 -54.97
CA SER A 1037 22.71 -17.89 -55.75
C SER A 1037 23.51 -19.12 -56.20
N PRO A 1038 24.25 -19.10 -57.31
CA PRO A 1038 23.91 -18.51 -58.61
C PRO A 1038 24.18 -19.51 -59.74
N ALA A 1039 23.53 -19.34 -60.90
CA ALA A 1039 24.08 -19.82 -62.16
C ALA A 1039 23.63 -18.94 -63.34
N SER A 1040 24.58 -18.64 -64.19
CA SER A 1040 24.51 -17.92 -65.47
C SER A 1040 25.59 -18.57 -66.37
N PRO A 1041 25.60 -18.41 -67.72
CA PRO A 1041 24.63 -17.72 -68.59
C PRO A 1041 24.40 -18.38 -69.99
N VAL A 1042 23.61 -17.67 -70.85
CA VAL A 1042 23.51 -17.72 -72.34
C VAL A 1042 22.85 -19.00 -72.93
N VAL A 1043 21.98 -19.05 -73.97
CA VAL A 1043 21.82 -18.34 -75.26
C VAL A 1043 20.39 -18.58 -75.85
N ASP A 1044 19.86 -17.57 -76.55
CA ASP A 1044 18.85 -17.51 -77.65
C ASP A 1044 17.48 -18.22 -77.64
N GLY A 1045 16.47 -17.51 -78.15
CA GLY A 1045 15.44 -18.12 -79.01
C GLY A 1045 14.07 -17.45 -79.05
N PHE A 1046 13.77 -16.81 -80.18
CA PHE A 1046 12.53 -16.12 -80.60
C PHE A 1046 11.20 -16.92 -80.64
N SER A 1047 10.10 -16.17 -80.85
CA SER A 1047 8.75 -16.50 -81.40
C SER A 1047 7.65 -16.82 -80.37
N GLU A 1048 6.63 -15.97 -80.16
CA GLU A 1048 5.45 -15.57 -80.97
C GLU A 1048 4.17 -16.41 -80.69
N ALA A 1049 3.05 -15.68 -80.56
CA ALA A 1049 1.64 -16.07 -80.74
C ALA A 1049 0.88 -16.85 -79.63
N ASP A 1050 0.07 -16.13 -78.86
CA ASP A 1050 -1.42 -16.08 -78.83
C ASP A 1050 -2.27 -17.34 -79.18
N PRO A 1051 -3.58 -17.41 -78.85
CA PRO A 1051 -4.17 -18.01 -77.64
C PRO A 1051 -5.28 -19.03 -78.05
N ARG A 1052 -6.29 -19.21 -77.18
CA ARG A 1052 -7.52 -20.06 -77.29
C ARG A 1052 -7.32 -21.45 -76.68
N GLY A 1053 -8.23 -21.98 -75.88
CA GLY A 1053 -9.58 -21.60 -75.48
C GLY A 1053 -10.19 -22.79 -74.74
N ASP A 1054 -11.25 -22.52 -73.98
CA ASP A 1054 -12.45 -23.36 -73.78
C ASP A 1054 -12.30 -24.89 -73.70
N SER A 1055 -12.96 -25.64 -72.83
CA SER A 1055 -14.06 -25.41 -71.90
C SER A 1055 -14.50 -26.82 -71.44
N THR A 1056 -15.24 -26.91 -70.33
CA THR A 1056 -16.26 -27.96 -70.03
C THR A 1056 -15.79 -29.43 -69.82
N ILE A 1057 -16.40 -30.33 -69.04
CA ILE A 1057 -17.56 -30.44 -68.13
C ILE A 1057 -17.53 -31.87 -67.53
N CYS A 1058 -18.04 -32.05 -66.29
CA CYS A 1058 -18.61 -33.29 -65.68
C CYS A 1058 -17.72 -34.54 -65.52
N SER A 1059 -17.94 -35.50 -64.61
CA SER A 1059 -18.83 -35.71 -63.45
C SER A 1059 -18.56 -37.13 -62.90
N SER A 1060 -19.12 -37.44 -61.72
CA SER A 1060 -19.48 -38.77 -61.21
C SER A 1060 -18.38 -39.55 -60.45
N GLU A 1061 -18.53 -39.73 -59.13
CA GLU A 1061 -19.11 -40.92 -58.43
C GLU A 1061 -18.18 -42.16 -58.54
N ARG A 1062 -17.82 -42.93 -57.50
CA ARG A 1062 -18.65 -43.52 -56.44
C ARG A 1062 -17.78 -44.41 -55.49
N SER A 1063 -18.23 -44.52 -54.22
CA SER A 1063 -18.20 -45.69 -53.29
C SER A 1063 -16.90 -46.49 -53.05
N ALA A 1064 -16.32 -46.52 -51.84
CA ALA A 1064 -16.73 -47.22 -50.60
C ALA A 1064 -16.29 -48.70 -50.48
N SER A 1065 -15.52 -49.06 -49.44
CA SER A 1065 -15.60 -50.36 -48.76
C SER A 1065 -14.91 -50.37 -47.39
N ARG A 1066 -15.55 -51.07 -46.45
CA ARG A 1066 -15.31 -51.17 -44.99
C ARG A 1066 -14.43 -52.40 -44.63
N LYS A 1067 -13.62 -52.28 -43.55
CA LYS A 1067 -13.35 -53.21 -42.39
C LYS A 1067 -12.90 -54.67 -42.70
N PRO A 1068 -12.39 -55.51 -41.74
CA PRO A 1068 -12.51 -55.48 -40.27
C PRO A 1068 -11.24 -55.84 -39.44
N ALA A 1069 -11.44 -55.88 -38.12
CA ALA A 1069 -10.50 -56.24 -37.05
C ALA A 1069 -10.68 -57.70 -36.59
N THR A 1070 -9.64 -58.30 -36.00
CA THR A 1070 -9.67 -59.20 -34.80
C THR A 1070 -8.26 -59.50 -34.26
N ASP A 1071 -8.16 -59.52 -32.93
CA ASP A 1071 -7.08 -59.90 -31.97
C ASP A 1071 -6.86 -61.46 -31.93
N PRO A 1072 -6.00 -62.16 -31.11
CA PRO A 1072 -5.21 -61.72 -29.93
C PRO A 1072 -3.81 -62.37 -29.61
N LEU A 1073 -3.15 -61.84 -28.56
CA LEU A 1073 -2.19 -62.43 -27.57
C LEU A 1073 -0.71 -62.74 -27.95
N ALA A 1074 0.25 -62.01 -27.32
CA ALA A 1074 1.17 -62.51 -26.26
C ALA A 1074 2.37 -61.56 -25.92
N ARG A 1075 2.53 -61.30 -24.61
CA ARG A 1075 3.67 -60.83 -23.77
C ARG A 1075 5.06 -60.50 -24.40
N ALA A 1076 5.63 -59.35 -24.02
CA ALA A 1076 6.81 -59.23 -23.13
C ALA A 1076 7.22 -57.76 -22.88
N SER A 1077 8.00 -57.55 -21.83
CA SER A 1077 8.27 -56.34 -21.04
C SER A 1077 9.26 -55.31 -21.61
N LYS A 1078 9.10 -54.03 -21.21
CA LYS A 1078 10.12 -53.20 -20.52
C LYS A 1078 9.61 -51.77 -20.27
N GLY A 1079 9.86 -51.26 -19.06
CA GLY A 1079 9.41 -49.95 -18.59
C GLY A 1079 10.26 -48.76 -19.09
N GLY A 1080 9.64 -47.59 -19.11
CA GLY A 1080 10.27 -46.31 -19.39
C GLY A 1080 9.53 -45.16 -18.68
N LEU A 1081 10.27 -44.40 -17.87
CA LEU A 1081 9.87 -43.16 -17.19
C LEU A 1081 9.76 -41.98 -18.18
N PRO A 1082 8.93 -40.95 -17.91
CA PRO A 1082 8.72 -39.82 -18.81
C PRO A 1082 9.74 -38.68 -18.60
N GLY A 1083 10.07 -38.01 -19.71
CA GLY A 1083 11.16 -37.05 -19.85
C GLY A 1083 10.90 -35.63 -19.35
N VAL A 1084 12.00 -34.97 -19.00
CA VAL A 1084 12.12 -33.57 -18.58
C VAL A 1084 12.57 -32.72 -19.78
N LYS A 1085 11.84 -31.64 -20.05
CA LYS A 1085 12.14 -30.62 -21.08
C LYS A 1085 13.34 -29.77 -20.67
N LYS A 1086 14.39 -29.69 -21.50
CA LYS A 1086 15.52 -28.77 -21.37
C LYS A 1086 15.24 -27.43 -22.06
N GLY A 1087 15.28 -26.33 -21.31
CA GLY A 1087 15.33 -24.96 -21.84
C GLY A 1087 16.77 -24.50 -22.08
N ARG A 1088 17.05 -24.00 -23.29
CA ARG A 1088 18.33 -23.38 -23.71
C ARG A 1088 18.39 -21.92 -23.25
N LYS A 1089 19.47 -21.52 -22.57
CA LYS A 1089 19.96 -20.12 -22.52
C LYS A 1089 21.26 -20.06 -23.31
N LYS A 1090 21.34 -19.19 -24.32
CA LYS A 1090 22.55 -18.86 -25.08
C LYS A 1090 23.28 -17.71 -24.37
N THR A 1091 24.56 -17.90 -24.11
CA THR A 1091 25.55 -16.86 -23.83
C THR A 1091 26.38 -16.65 -25.10
N SER A 1092 26.69 -15.41 -25.46
CA SER A 1092 27.69 -15.10 -26.50
C SER A 1092 28.54 -13.90 -26.09
N ARG A 1093 29.79 -14.20 -25.72
CA ARG A 1093 31.05 -13.48 -25.96
C ARG A 1093 31.77 -14.35 -27.03
N ASP A 1094 32.49 -13.92 -28.07
CA ASP A 1094 33.41 -12.81 -28.32
C ASP A 1094 33.47 -12.52 -29.83
N THR A 1095 33.81 -11.31 -30.27
CA THR A 1095 34.90 -11.02 -31.24
C THR A 1095 35.25 -9.52 -31.29
N LEU A 1096 36.52 -9.25 -31.57
CA LEU A 1096 37.32 -8.03 -31.36
C LEU A 1096 37.36 -7.05 -32.55
N ALA A 1097 37.68 -5.77 -32.26
CA ALA A 1097 38.92 -5.07 -32.67
C ALA A 1097 38.74 -3.62 -33.23
N ASP A 1098 39.56 -2.73 -32.66
CA ASP A 1098 40.23 -1.55 -33.23
C ASP A 1098 39.52 -0.18 -33.34
N ILE A 1099 39.85 0.75 -32.42
CA ILE A 1099 40.83 1.88 -32.55
C ILE A 1099 40.65 2.86 -31.35
N GLY A 1100 41.76 3.24 -30.68
CA GLY A 1100 41.91 4.60 -30.09
C GLY A 1100 42.07 4.78 -28.56
N SER A 1101 43.32 4.66 -28.10
CA SER A 1101 44.05 5.47 -27.08
C SER A 1101 43.55 5.68 -25.62
N GLU A 1102 44.52 5.41 -24.71
CA GLU A 1102 44.78 5.96 -23.37
C GLU A 1102 44.15 5.31 -22.11
N GLY A 1103 45.02 4.78 -21.22
CA GLY A 1103 44.69 4.50 -19.82
C GLY A 1103 45.20 3.18 -19.20
N SER A 1104 46.50 2.89 -19.26
CA SER A 1104 47.12 1.76 -18.54
C SER A 1104 47.36 2.09 -17.05
N SER A 1105 46.43 1.73 -16.18
CA SER A 1105 46.69 1.65 -14.71
C SER A 1105 45.82 0.62 -13.95
N ARG A 1106 44.85 -0.04 -14.61
CA ARG A 1106 43.94 -1.00 -13.95
C ARG A 1106 44.38 -2.47 -13.99
N ARG A 1107 45.35 -2.82 -14.83
CA ARG A 1107 45.77 -4.23 -15.01
C ARG A 1107 46.79 -4.68 -13.96
N GLU A 1108 47.71 -3.81 -13.56
CA GLU A 1108 48.75 -4.11 -12.57
C GLU A 1108 48.19 -4.24 -11.14
N MET A 1109 47.15 -3.47 -10.78
CA MET A 1109 46.52 -3.58 -9.46
C MET A 1109 45.65 -4.85 -9.31
N GLY A 1110 45.18 -5.41 -10.43
CA GLY A 1110 44.41 -6.65 -10.47
C GLY A 1110 45.27 -7.92 -10.33
N GLU A 1111 46.55 -7.85 -10.71
CA GLU A 1111 47.50 -8.95 -10.54
C GLU A 1111 48.13 -8.95 -9.15
N ALA A 1112 48.47 -7.77 -8.59
CA ALA A 1112 48.98 -7.65 -7.22
C ALA A 1112 47.95 -8.12 -6.16
N LEU A 1113 46.65 -7.90 -6.38
CA LEU A 1113 45.58 -8.35 -5.47
C LEU A 1113 45.25 -9.85 -5.61
N ARG A 1114 45.64 -10.51 -6.72
CA ARG A 1114 45.54 -11.97 -6.86
C ARG A 1114 46.66 -12.70 -6.16
N GLU A 1115 47.88 -12.15 -6.20
CA GLU A 1115 49.06 -12.73 -5.55
C GLU A 1115 48.96 -12.67 -4.02
N ILE A 1116 48.46 -11.55 -3.46
CA ILE A 1116 48.26 -11.39 -2.00
C ILE A 1116 47.15 -12.31 -1.44
N ARG A 1117 46.21 -12.76 -2.28
CA ARG A 1117 45.08 -13.61 -1.85
C ARG A 1117 45.38 -15.11 -1.92
N GLN A 1118 46.43 -15.53 -2.65
CA GLN A 1118 46.85 -16.92 -2.74
C GLN A 1118 47.80 -17.36 -1.61
N ASP A 1119 48.50 -16.43 -0.96
CA ASP A 1119 49.47 -16.76 0.10
C ASP A 1119 48.88 -16.96 1.51
N ARG A 1120 47.58 -16.74 1.73
CA ARG A 1120 46.96 -16.77 3.07
C ARG A 1120 45.92 -17.87 3.33
N ILE A 1121 45.65 -18.75 2.38
CA ILE A 1121 44.76 -19.90 2.60
C ILE A 1121 45.44 -21.15 2.04
N GLY A 1122 45.83 -22.06 2.93
CA GLY A 1122 46.42 -23.34 2.55
C GLY A 1122 45.55 -24.10 1.55
N ALA A 1123 46.17 -24.59 0.47
CA ALA A 1123 45.49 -25.21 -0.66
C ALA A 1123 44.68 -26.46 -0.25
N ILE A 1124 43.41 -26.51 -0.69
CA ILE A 1124 42.57 -27.72 -0.64
C ILE A 1124 42.94 -28.62 -1.84
N PRO A 1125 43.13 -29.94 -1.68
CA PRO A 1125 43.46 -30.82 -2.79
C PRO A 1125 42.34 -30.90 -3.84
N THR A 1126 42.71 -30.91 -5.12
CA THR A 1126 41.80 -31.00 -6.27
C THR A 1126 41.32 -32.44 -6.58
N THR A 1127 41.54 -33.41 -5.68
CA THR A 1127 41.10 -34.80 -5.85
C THR A 1127 39.67 -35.02 -5.36
N PRO A 1128 38.86 -35.86 -6.04
CA PRO A 1128 37.50 -36.18 -5.62
C PRO A 1128 37.46 -36.76 -4.20
N ARG A 1129 36.48 -36.33 -3.38
CA ARG A 1129 36.33 -36.75 -1.97
C ARG A 1129 36.27 -38.27 -1.74
N SER A 1130 35.88 -39.03 -2.77
CA SER A 1130 35.86 -40.50 -2.73
C SER A 1130 37.25 -41.11 -2.51
N GLU A 1131 38.31 -40.41 -2.88
CA GLU A 1131 39.70 -40.89 -2.82
C GLU A 1131 40.48 -40.35 -1.63
N TRP A 1132 39.85 -39.54 -0.77
CA TRP A 1132 40.53 -38.99 0.40
C TRP A 1132 40.80 -40.08 1.45
N THR A 1133 42.00 -40.05 2.02
CA THR A 1133 42.34 -40.89 3.18
C THR A 1133 41.52 -40.47 4.40
N ALA A 1134 41.39 -41.35 5.39
CA ALA A 1134 40.67 -41.05 6.63
C ALA A 1134 41.24 -39.80 7.33
N GLN A 1135 42.56 -39.62 7.31
CA GLN A 1135 43.22 -38.44 7.88
C GLN A 1135 42.88 -37.15 7.12
N GLN A 1136 42.86 -37.16 5.79
CA GLN A 1136 42.49 -35.98 4.99
C GLN A 1136 41.03 -35.55 5.21
N ARG A 1137 40.13 -36.51 5.49
CA ARG A 1137 38.74 -36.20 5.85
C ARG A 1137 38.62 -35.58 7.25
N ILE A 1138 39.44 -36.04 8.20
CA ILE A 1138 39.50 -35.50 9.57
C ILE A 1138 40.09 -34.09 9.56
N ASP A 1139 41.18 -33.86 8.84
CA ASP A 1139 41.84 -32.56 8.77
C ASP A 1139 40.94 -31.51 8.09
N SER A 1140 40.20 -31.90 7.04
CA SER A 1140 39.19 -31.04 6.42
C SER A 1140 38.02 -30.72 7.35
N LEU A 1141 37.62 -31.63 8.24
CA LEU A 1141 36.58 -31.39 9.24
C LEU A 1141 37.07 -30.43 10.33
N LEU A 1142 38.33 -30.55 10.75
CA LEU A 1142 38.94 -29.67 11.74
C LEU A 1142 39.10 -28.23 11.22
N VAL A 1143 39.50 -28.05 9.96
CA VAL A 1143 39.58 -26.74 9.30
C VAL A 1143 38.19 -26.11 9.11
N MET A 1144 37.15 -26.89 8.80
CA MET A 1144 35.77 -26.37 8.70
C MET A 1144 35.12 -26.07 10.07
N SER A 1145 35.62 -26.65 11.16
CA SER A 1145 35.12 -26.40 12.53
C SER A 1145 35.74 -25.20 13.24
N GLY A 1146 36.64 -24.44 12.60
CA GLY A 1146 37.12 -23.16 13.11
C GLY A 1146 38.08 -23.23 14.32
N PHE A 1147 38.64 -24.40 14.66
CA PHE A 1147 39.71 -24.50 15.65
C PHE A 1147 41.07 -24.26 15.01
N ALA A 1148 41.50 -23.00 14.98
CA ALA A 1148 42.91 -22.65 14.83
C ALA A 1148 43.55 -22.62 16.23
N GLN A 1149 44.67 -23.33 16.43
CA GLN A 1149 45.49 -23.11 17.62
C GLN A 1149 46.17 -21.74 17.52
N PRO A 1150 46.02 -20.84 18.51
CA PRO A 1150 46.94 -19.72 18.67
C PRO A 1150 48.18 -20.19 19.43
N GLY A 1151 49.33 -19.64 19.04
CA GLY A 1151 50.64 -20.06 19.46
C GLY A 1151 50.92 -20.00 20.97
N GLY A 1152 51.92 -20.81 21.32
CA GLY A 1152 52.71 -20.87 22.55
C GLY A 1152 52.42 -19.87 23.66
N VAL A 1153 51.91 -20.40 24.77
CA VAL A 1153 52.24 -19.91 26.12
C VAL A 1153 52.60 -21.13 26.96
N ARG A 1154 53.84 -21.15 27.46
CA ARG A 1154 54.31 -22.11 28.48
C ARG A 1154 53.62 -21.77 29.80
N PHE A 1155 53.04 -22.77 30.46
CA PHE A 1155 52.87 -22.77 31.90
C PHE A 1155 53.52 -24.02 32.47
N GLU A 1156 54.61 -23.81 33.20
CA GLU A 1156 55.19 -24.76 34.13
C GLU A 1156 54.31 -24.85 35.37
N GLY A 1157 54.16 -26.07 35.91
CA GLY A 1157 53.80 -26.30 37.30
C GLY A 1157 52.32 -26.31 37.64
N LEU A 1158 51.73 -27.51 37.66
CA LEU A 1158 50.86 -27.95 38.76
C LEU A 1158 50.58 -29.45 38.62
N GLU A 1159 51.22 -30.22 39.49
CA GLU A 1159 50.92 -31.62 39.77
C GLU A 1159 49.51 -31.71 40.37
N LEU A 1160 48.65 -32.56 39.79
CA LEU A 1160 47.58 -33.19 40.54
C LEU A 1160 47.53 -34.68 40.21
N SER A 1161 47.54 -35.44 41.30
CA SER A 1161 47.66 -36.87 41.41
C SER A 1161 46.56 -37.64 40.69
N ALA A 1162 46.96 -38.74 40.06
CA ALA A 1162 46.08 -39.85 39.72
C ALA A 1162 45.38 -40.39 40.98
N ASN A 1163 44.07 -40.62 40.88
CA ASN A 1163 43.48 -41.91 41.25
C ASN A 1163 42.07 -42.04 40.66
N ASP A 1164 41.84 -43.25 40.14
CA ASP A 1164 40.57 -43.92 39.87
C ASP A 1164 39.78 -43.54 38.61
N GLY A 1165 40.15 -44.20 37.50
CA GLY A 1165 39.58 -45.52 37.19
C GLY A 1165 38.18 -45.57 36.57
N GLU A 1166 38.14 -46.05 35.31
CA GLU A 1166 36.99 -46.63 34.60
C GLU A 1166 35.80 -45.72 34.25
N TYR A 1167 35.87 -44.98 33.12
CA TYR A 1167 34.69 -44.76 32.24
C TYR A 1167 35.05 -44.20 30.84
N ALA A 1168 36.21 -44.55 30.27
CA ALA A 1168 36.69 -43.99 29.00
C ALA A 1168 36.98 -45.06 27.93
N LYS A 1169 36.02 -45.95 27.65
CA LYS A 1169 36.08 -46.87 26.49
C LYS A 1169 34.79 -47.02 25.66
N GLN A 1170 33.78 -46.16 25.83
CA GLN A 1170 32.53 -46.28 25.06
C GLN A 1170 31.94 -44.95 24.55
N SER A 1171 32.77 -43.98 24.16
CA SER A 1171 32.26 -42.80 23.41
C SER A 1171 33.27 -42.27 22.40
N ALA A 1172 33.67 -43.16 21.48
CA ALA A 1172 34.26 -42.78 20.21
C ALA A 1172 33.63 -43.65 19.10
N ALA A 1173 32.39 -43.31 18.75
CA ALA A 1173 31.74 -43.66 17.49
C ALA A 1173 30.86 -42.47 17.09
#